data_AF-A0A918QPK4-F1
#
_entry.id   AF-A0A918QPK4-F1
#
_cell.length_a   1.000
_cell.length_b   1.000
_cell.length_c   1.000
_cell.angle_alpha   90.00
_cell.angle_beta   90.00
_cell.angle_gamma   90.00
#
_symmetry.space_group_name_H-M   'P 1'
#
loop_
_entity.id
_entity.type
_entity.pdbx_description
1 polymer ?
#
loop_
_entity_poly.entity_id
_entity_poly.type
_entity_poly.pdbx_seq_one_letter_code
_entity_poly.pdbx_strand_id
1 'polypeptide(L)'
;MLTPAMAEGHEAVPPGERERLLTYLEAVVAARRTPVHAAVAFNAVYFGYDLDGEGYGRSPLRLDDFPVVALGADVPALPVGAMMRVATGSDPLYAEIVYKEGAHPDVTPFGEVPAWVSGAPAGAEAAGDPGTDPSPRRRELLVPDPHAFGPGLSLSPARLHRLRTQQRWINEDGHVLVDARYPSREAALRTDLPAYADHLLTTARAQLLSPFVPVSLAELVGSTQEEALRAGLLRLLDTVRRVLLSSELLRTWGPYAITRDSLAACRRETGPLGGGDLRTLAAALERAATPSRRRYGLTSPVTAYTAIGPRLRAFPGAGELLKGVEYAAAVCRANVTLADAVGRDSDRGLFASGARVTLDDAFQGGGVWRSHRPGDAEHPGDDPLTPAGRGWTSTTATATATAPGPEPEPEPEPEPEPLDAPLVDDADLGPSRLLRADANEIVWRLPLRLTHLADGFLPLHPPIADDLRTACGRRPAVRLELGHPSGTLGADEAVQRTVADLGGGADGTGRLTGVAWPACFFPGLLLQLHWPRGGRVIRAATIRLDRPVRVGDREIGHRYDPCVLTREDAPGSGRDGDTAAGLGPRALVLRTVRRCGLLTVDGHALLDRPGLPLAVYGREPARTRSTALEAAVTELLAERLLEPAVGSRDLTGRPHFPARPGERTIPLIGYRPARIRPPRPWGGAGPAAEPLRDVQYVPGHLRRLLPGRSPSDTQRTAFREHCRRLGKADGWELPDGYTFVTQHTRGH
;
A
#
# COMPACT_ATOMS: atom_id res chain seq x y z
N MET A 1 -9.69 19.85 -6.00
CA MET A 1 -10.53 18.74 -6.53
C MET A 1 -10.56 17.57 -5.56
N LEU A 2 -9.41 17.06 -5.11
CA LEU A 2 -9.37 16.08 -4.03
C LEU A 2 -9.65 16.74 -2.67
N THR A 3 -10.34 16.00 -1.80
CA THR A 3 -10.71 16.43 -0.44
C THR A 3 -10.34 15.34 0.57
N PRO A 4 -10.21 15.69 1.87
CA PRO A 4 -9.92 14.70 2.91
C PRO A 4 -10.95 13.56 2.97
N ALA A 5 -12.23 13.84 2.69
CA ALA A 5 -13.28 12.83 2.64
C ALA A 5 -12.98 11.73 1.61
N MET A 6 -12.39 12.08 0.46
CA MET A 6 -11.97 11.10 -0.55
C MET A 6 -10.82 10.21 -0.07
N ALA A 7 -9.99 10.69 0.85
CA ALA A 7 -8.93 9.90 1.49
C ALA A 7 -9.44 8.99 2.62
N GLU A 8 -10.70 9.15 3.04
CA GLU A 8 -11.42 8.23 3.94
C GLU A 8 -12.17 7.14 3.17
N GLY A 9 -12.47 7.38 1.88
CA GLY A 9 -13.02 6.42 0.93
C GLY A 9 -14.28 6.92 0.23
N HIS A 10 -14.68 6.27 -0.87
CA HIS A 10 -15.78 6.71 -1.74
C HIS A 10 -17.10 6.97 -1.00
N GLU A 11 -17.45 6.13 -0.01
CA GLU A 11 -18.70 6.26 0.75
C GLU A 11 -18.71 7.46 1.71
N ALA A 12 -17.54 7.97 2.08
CA ALA A 12 -17.42 9.16 2.93
C ALA A 12 -17.53 10.47 2.13
N VAL A 13 -17.51 10.40 0.79
CA VAL A 13 -17.48 11.60 -0.07
C VAL A 13 -18.89 12.19 -0.21
N PRO A 14 -19.09 13.48 0.14
CA PRO A 14 -20.37 14.15 -0.05
C PRO A 14 -20.84 14.12 -1.51
N PRO A 15 -22.16 14.00 -1.80
CA PRO A 15 -22.68 13.93 -3.17
C PRO A 15 -22.19 15.05 -4.09
N GLY A 16 -22.22 16.30 -3.64
CA GLY A 16 -21.76 17.44 -4.44
C GLY A 16 -20.24 17.47 -4.69
N GLU A 17 -19.43 16.81 -3.85
CA GLU A 17 -18.00 16.62 -4.11
C GLU A 17 -17.77 15.52 -5.14
N ARG A 18 -18.53 14.42 -5.06
CA ARG A 18 -18.49 13.34 -6.06
C ARG A 18 -18.91 13.83 -7.43
N GLU A 19 -19.97 14.61 -7.53
CA GLU A 19 -20.46 15.17 -8.80
C GLU A 19 -19.43 16.09 -9.44
N ARG A 20 -18.80 17.01 -8.68
CA ARG A 20 -17.71 17.85 -9.20
C ARG A 20 -16.52 17.05 -9.70
N LEU A 21 -16.14 15.99 -8.99
CA LEU A 21 -15.07 15.10 -9.42
C LEU A 21 -15.45 14.35 -10.70
N LEU A 22 -16.69 13.84 -10.77
CA LEU A 22 -17.23 13.15 -11.94
C LEU A 22 -17.19 14.04 -13.18
N THR A 23 -17.77 15.25 -13.12
CA THR A 23 -17.78 16.20 -14.24
C THR A 23 -16.37 16.50 -14.76
N TYR A 24 -15.41 16.67 -13.86
CA TYR A 24 -14.02 16.89 -14.26
C TYR A 24 -13.39 15.66 -14.90
N LEU A 25 -13.61 14.48 -14.34
CA LEU A 25 -13.06 13.23 -14.90
C LEU A 25 -13.67 12.91 -16.27
N GLU A 26 -14.95 13.17 -16.48
CA GLU A 26 -15.60 13.06 -17.80
C GLU A 26 -14.95 14.02 -18.81
N ALA A 27 -14.68 15.26 -18.41
CA ALA A 27 -13.99 16.23 -19.26
C ALA A 27 -12.53 15.81 -19.55
N VAL A 28 -11.82 15.22 -18.58
CA VAL A 28 -10.48 14.66 -18.79
C VAL A 28 -10.53 13.51 -19.81
N VAL A 29 -11.49 12.59 -19.69
CA VAL A 29 -11.63 11.46 -20.62
C VAL A 29 -12.01 11.95 -22.03
N ALA A 30 -12.81 13.01 -22.14
CA ALA A 30 -13.13 13.61 -23.43
C ALA A 30 -11.93 14.34 -24.07
N ALA A 31 -11.11 15.03 -23.26
CA ALA A 31 -9.93 15.76 -23.72
C ALA A 31 -8.77 14.83 -24.09
N ARG A 32 -8.59 13.75 -23.33
CA ARG A 32 -7.58 12.72 -23.59
C ARG A 32 -8.09 11.84 -24.73
N ARG A 33 -7.49 11.95 -25.92
CA ARG A 33 -7.82 11.13 -27.12
C ARG A 33 -7.45 9.63 -26.98
N THR A 34 -7.33 9.15 -25.75
CA THR A 34 -6.84 7.82 -25.38
C THR A 34 -7.68 7.32 -24.19
N PRO A 35 -7.87 6.00 -24.03
CA PRO A 35 -8.48 5.46 -22.83
C PRO A 35 -7.79 6.01 -21.58
N VAL A 36 -8.57 6.41 -20.59
CA VAL A 36 -8.05 6.96 -19.34
C VAL A 36 -8.10 5.88 -18.28
N HIS A 37 -6.94 5.33 -17.95
CA HIS A 37 -6.78 4.44 -16.81
C HIS A 37 -7.08 5.18 -15.48
N ALA A 38 -7.61 4.50 -14.47
CA ALA A 38 -7.89 5.11 -13.17
C ALA A 38 -6.65 5.78 -12.51
N ALA A 39 -5.45 5.25 -12.72
CA ALA A 39 -4.19 5.89 -12.29
C ALA A 39 -3.91 7.22 -13.03
N VAL A 40 -4.17 7.25 -14.35
CA VAL A 40 -4.04 8.44 -15.18
C VAL A 40 -5.08 9.50 -14.78
N ALA A 41 -6.33 9.07 -14.52
CA ALA A 41 -7.36 9.95 -13.98
C ALA A 41 -6.95 10.53 -12.63
N PHE A 42 -6.37 9.70 -11.74
CA PHE A 42 -5.84 10.19 -10.47
C PHE A 42 -4.75 11.24 -10.70
N ASN A 43 -3.80 11.00 -11.61
CA ASN A 43 -2.77 11.99 -11.95
C ASN A 43 -3.37 13.30 -12.44
N ALA A 44 -4.40 13.22 -13.28
CA ALA A 44 -5.06 14.41 -13.80
C ALA A 44 -5.64 15.27 -12.68
N VAL A 45 -6.20 14.64 -11.64
CA VAL A 45 -6.75 15.36 -10.49
C VAL A 45 -5.64 15.79 -9.51
N TYR A 46 -4.68 14.92 -9.23
CA TYR A 46 -3.65 15.10 -8.20
C TYR A 46 -2.56 16.07 -8.64
N PHE A 47 -2.00 15.90 -9.85
CA PHE A 47 -0.95 16.75 -10.41
C PHE A 47 -1.49 17.95 -11.19
N GLY A 48 -2.82 18.06 -11.34
CA GLY A 48 -3.48 19.23 -11.92
C GLY A 48 -3.30 19.33 -13.44
N TYR A 49 -3.86 18.35 -14.17
CA TYR A 49 -3.90 18.37 -15.64
C TYR A 49 -4.79 19.49 -16.16
N ASP A 50 -4.31 20.21 -17.16
CA ASP A 50 -5.04 21.29 -17.83
C ASP A 50 -5.89 20.77 -19.00
N LEU A 51 -7.19 21.09 -18.99
CA LEU A 51 -8.13 20.75 -20.05
C LEU A 51 -8.00 21.67 -21.27
N ASP A 52 -7.37 22.84 -21.13
CA ASP A 52 -7.22 23.85 -22.19
C ASP A 52 -6.05 23.55 -23.16
N GLY A 53 -5.52 22.32 -23.16
CA GLY A 53 -4.52 21.83 -24.12
C GLY A 53 -3.06 21.91 -23.65
N GLU A 54 -2.80 22.49 -22.48
CA GLU A 54 -1.45 22.52 -21.89
C GLU A 54 -1.10 21.22 -21.12
N GLY A 55 -2.07 20.36 -20.84
CA GLY A 55 -1.87 19.12 -20.09
C GLY A 55 -1.14 19.37 -18.76
N TYR A 56 -0.04 18.65 -18.51
CA TYR A 56 0.86 18.87 -17.37
C TYR A 56 1.95 19.93 -17.61
N GLY A 57 1.99 20.61 -18.76
CA GLY A 57 3.07 21.56 -19.11
C GLY A 57 3.23 22.73 -18.15
N ARG A 58 2.18 23.05 -17.37
CA ARG A 58 2.20 24.06 -16.30
C ARG A 58 2.11 23.46 -14.90
N SER A 59 2.08 22.13 -14.82
CA SER A 59 2.15 21.40 -13.56
C SER A 59 3.57 21.54 -13.01
N PRO A 60 3.75 21.71 -11.70
CA PRO A 60 5.06 21.92 -11.10
C PRO A 60 5.80 20.60 -10.84
N LEU A 61 5.64 19.65 -11.76
CA LEU A 61 6.39 18.41 -11.82
C LEU A 61 7.84 18.72 -12.20
N ARG A 62 8.77 18.05 -11.52
CA ARG A 62 10.19 18.12 -11.86
C ARG A 62 10.49 17.02 -12.86
N LEU A 63 10.66 17.41 -14.13
CA LEU A 63 10.90 16.48 -15.23
C LEU A 63 12.18 15.64 -15.06
N ASP A 64 13.15 16.14 -14.29
CA ASP A 64 14.39 15.42 -13.99
C ASP A 64 14.21 14.26 -13.01
N ASP A 65 13.12 14.26 -12.24
CA ASP A 65 12.78 13.19 -11.30
C ASP A 65 12.10 12.01 -12.02
N PHE A 66 11.91 12.08 -13.33
CA PHE A 66 11.27 11.01 -14.10
C PHE A 66 12.26 9.88 -14.41
N PRO A 67 11.87 8.61 -14.20
CA PRO A 67 12.69 7.46 -14.58
C PRO A 67 13.03 7.49 -16.07
N VAL A 68 14.28 7.16 -16.38
CA VAL A 68 14.76 7.03 -17.76
C VAL A 68 14.43 5.63 -18.27
N VAL A 69 13.77 5.54 -19.42
CA VAL A 69 13.41 4.26 -20.05
C VAL A 69 13.95 4.24 -21.48
N ALA A 70 14.41 3.06 -21.93
CA ALA A 70 14.85 2.83 -23.29
C ALA A 70 14.28 1.52 -23.83
N LEU A 71 14.17 1.43 -25.16
CA LEU A 71 13.73 0.23 -25.85
C LEU A 71 14.66 -0.95 -25.56
N GLY A 72 14.08 -2.08 -25.16
CA GLY A 72 14.79 -3.32 -24.81
C GLY A 72 15.56 -3.24 -23.48
N ALA A 73 15.38 -2.18 -22.70
CA ALA A 73 16.08 -2.04 -21.43
C ALA A 73 15.47 -2.95 -20.35
N ASP A 74 16.35 -3.46 -19.48
CA ASP A 74 15.97 -4.04 -18.21
C ASP A 74 15.74 -2.92 -17.20
N VAL A 75 14.48 -2.71 -16.80
CA VAL A 75 14.06 -1.62 -15.93
C VAL A 75 13.15 -2.12 -14.81
N PRO A 76 13.10 -1.44 -13.65
CA PRO A 76 12.05 -1.68 -12.67
C PRO A 76 10.66 -1.62 -13.34
N ALA A 77 9.77 -2.53 -12.98
CA ALA A 77 8.42 -2.58 -13.55
C ALA A 77 7.70 -1.24 -13.35
N LEU A 78 7.28 -0.62 -14.46
CA LEU A 78 6.56 0.64 -14.45
C LEU A 78 5.04 0.39 -14.57
N PRO A 79 4.22 0.95 -13.67
CA PRO A 79 2.76 0.87 -13.77
C PRO A 79 2.20 1.90 -14.76
N VAL A 80 0.96 1.67 -15.21
CA VAL A 80 0.18 2.68 -15.94
C VAL A 80 -0.04 3.91 -15.04
N GLY A 81 0.11 5.10 -15.60
CA GLY A 81 0.14 6.37 -14.88
C GLY A 81 1.57 6.80 -14.47
N ALA A 82 2.59 5.95 -14.58
CA ALA A 82 3.95 6.40 -14.34
C ALA A 82 4.37 7.43 -15.40
N MET A 83 4.95 8.54 -14.94
CA MET A 83 5.58 9.54 -15.81
C MET A 83 7.03 9.14 -16.04
N MET A 84 7.48 9.20 -17.29
CA MET A 84 8.81 8.75 -17.68
C MET A 84 9.46 9.69 -18.69
N ARG A 85 10.78 9.56 -18.84
CA ARG A 85 11.53 10.19 -19.92
C ARG A 85 12.29 9.16 -20.73
N VAL A 86 12.24 9.28 -22.04
CA VAL A 86 13.07 8.49 -22.96
C VAL A 86 14.22 9.40 -23.40
N ALA A 87 15.43 9.03 -22.99
CA ALA A 87 16.64 9.79 -23.34
C ALA A 87 16.93 9.61 -24.84
N THR A 88 16.46 10.55 -25.65
CA THR A 88 16.90 10.67 -27.04
C THR A 88 18.20 11.47 -27.04
N GLY A 89 19.14 11.18 -27.94
CA GLY A 89 20.47 11.82 -27.95
C GLY A 89 20.48 13.35 -28.11
N SER A 90 19.30 14.00 -28.20
CA SER A 90 19.12 15.44 -28.13
C SER A 90 18.13 15.84 -27.02
N ASP A 91 16.84 15.89 -27.35
CA ASP A 91 15.77 16.35 -26.45
C ASP A 91 15.07 15.12 -25.88
N PRO A 92 14.96 14.98 -24.55
CA PRO A 92 14.26 13.85 -23.95
C PRO A 92 12.77 13.87 -24.36
N LEU A 93 12.24 12.69 -24.63
CA LEU A 93 10.81 12.50 -24.83
C LEU A 93 10.16 12.25 -23.47
N TYR A 94 9.40 13.22 -22.97
CA TYR A 94 8.60 13.06 -21.76
C TYR A 94 7.25 12.47 -22.10
N ALA A 95 6.81 11.49 -21.32
CA ALA A 95 5.53 10.83 -21.55
C ALA A 95 4.92 10.29 -20.26
N GLU A 96 3.61 10.15 -20.25
CA GLU A 96 2.88 9.37 -19.24
C GLU A 96 2.53 8.00 -19.84
N ILE A 97 2.74 6.91 -19.12
CA ILE A 97 2.31 5.59 -19.57
C ILE A 97 0.79 5.51 -19.47
N VAL A 98 0.10 5.47 -20.61
CA VAL A 98 -1.37 5.41 -20.64
C VAL A 98 -1.92 4.01 -20.79
N TYR A 99 -1.09 3.06 -21.21
CA TYR A 99 -1.45 1.66 -21.37
C TYR A 99 -0.22 0.76 -21.26
N LYS A 100 -0.45 -0.47 -20.78
CA LYS A 100 0.59 -1.49 -20.63
C LYS A 100 -0.01 -2.88 -20.86
N GLU A 101 0.75 -3.75 -21.50
CA GLU A 101 0.42 -5.16 -21.68
C GLU A 101 1.67 -6.05 -21.61
N GLY A 102 1.47 -7.34 -21.35
CA GLY A 102 2.53 -8.33 -21.46
C GLY A 102 2.87 -8.60 -22.92
N ALA A 103 4.15 -8.77 -23.24
CA ALA A 103 4.65 -8.98 -24.60
C ALA A 103 5.55 -10.22 -24.68
N HIS A 104 5.02 -11.37 -24.24
CA HIS A 104 5.71 -12.64 -24.26
C HIS A 104 6.12 -13.03 -25.69
N PRO A 105 7.37 -13.48 -25.92
CA PRO A 105 7.89 -13.73 -27.27
C PRO A 105 7.14 -14.81 -28.04
N ASP A 106 6.55 -15.78 -27.34
CA ASP A 106 5.78 -16.87 -27.98
C ASP A 106 4.38 -16.46 -28.44
N VAL A 107 3.94 -15.22 -28.17
CA VAL A 107 2.71 -14.71 -28.76
C VAL A 107 2.96 -14.39 -30.23
N THR A 108 2.23 -15.07 -31.11
CA THR A 108 2.42 -14.89 -32.55
C THR A 108 1.94 -13.51 -33.02
N PRO A 109 2.44 -13.01 -34.17
CA PRO A 109 1.97 -11.74 -34.74
C PRO A 109 0.47 -11.69 -35.04
N PHE A 110 -0.17 -12.85 -35.22
CA PHE A 110 -1.61 -12.96 -35.51
C PHE A 110 -2.48 -13.15 -34.26
N GLY A 111 -1.87 -13.15 -33.07
CA GLY A 111 -2.55 -13.23 -31.79
C GLY A 111 -2.78 -14.63 -31.25
N GLU A 112 -2.25 -15.68 -31.89
CA GLU A 112 -2.28 -17.03 -31.29
C GLU A 112 -1.32 -17.08 -30.09
N VAL A 113 -1.81 -17.62 -28.97
CA VAL A 113 -1.08 -17.72 -27.70
C VAL A 113 -0.97 -19.19 -27.29
N PRO A 114 0.20 -19.71 -26.94
CA PRO A 114 0.31 -21.03 -26.32
C PRO A 114 -0.44 -21.06 -24.99
N ALA A 115 -1.12 -22.18 -24.67
CA ALA A 115 -1.95 -22.29 -23.47
C ALA A 115 -1.18 -21.88 -22.20
N TRP A 116 0.07 -22.31 -22.05
CA TRP A 116 0.88 -22.02 -20.88
C TRP A 116 1.19 -20.52 -20.70
N VAL A 117 1.21 -19.73 -21.77
CA VAL A 117 1.50 -18.29 -21.68
C VAL A 117 0.31 -17.50 -21.11
N SER A 118 -0.91 -17.97 -21.35
CA SER A 118 -2.13 -17.31 -20.89
C SER A 118 -2.33 -17.49 -19.38
N GLY A 119 -2.27 -16.40 -18.62
CA GLY A 119 -2.33 -16.42 -17.16
C GLY A 119 -1.04 -16.85 -16.47
N ALA A 120 0.08 -16.91 -17.21
CA ALA A 120 1.38 -17.25 -16.65
C ALA A 120 1.85 -16.19 -15.63
N PRO A 121 2.45 -16.59 -14.49
CA PRO A 121 3.10 -15.66 -13.59
C PRO A 121 4.32 -15.02 -14.25
N ALA A 122 4.73 -13.83 -13.79
CA ALA A 122 5.99 -13.24 -14.21
C ALA A 122 7.17 -14.17 -13.86
N GLY A 123 8.14 -14.27 -14.78
CA GLY A 123 9.28 -15.17 -14.65
C GLY A 123 9.02 -16.62 -15.06
N ALA A 124 7.81 -16.97 -15.53
CA ALA A 124 7.58 -18.28 -16.14
C ALA A 124 8.39 -18.43 -17.43
N GLU A 125 9.16 -19.51 -17.52
CA GLU A 125 10.04 -19.79 -18.68
C GLU A 125 9.50 -20.92 -19.56
N ALA A 126 8.66 -21.79 -19.00
CA ALA A 126 8.06 -22.92 -19.71
C ALA A 126 6.74 -23.38 -19.07
N ALA A 127 6.04 -24.28 -19.76
CA ALA A 127 4.81 -24.88 -19.26
C ALA A 127 5.03 -25.58 -17.90
N GLY A 128 4.27 -25.17 -16.89
CA GLY A 128 4.37 -25.70 -15.52
C GLY A 128 5.58 -25.22 -14.72
N ASP A 129 6.48 -24.41 -15.30
CA ASP A 129 7.66 -23.88 -14.62
C ASP A 129 7.48 -22.38 -14.31
N PRO A 130 7.11 -22.02 -13.07
CA PRO A 130 6.93 -20.61 -12.67
C PRO A 130 8.27 -19.84 -12.53
N GLY A 131 9.40 -20.45 -12.91
CA GLY A 131 10.75 -19.97 -12.66
C GLY A 131 11.10 -20.01 -11.17
N THR A 132 12.36 -19.72 -10.83
CA THR A 132 12.84 -19.62 -9.42
C THR A 132 13.41 -18.25 -9.06
N ASP A 133 13.43 -17.28 -9.99
CA ASP A 133 13.97 -15.94 -9.73
C ASP A 133 13.17 -15.23 -8.62
N PRO A 134 13.82 -14.72 -7.55
CA PRO A 134 13.18 -13.90 -6.53
C PRO A 134 12.71 -12.53 -7.04
N SER A 135 13.31 -12.01 -8.12
CA SER A 135 12.94 -10.76 -8.79
C SER A 135 12.50 -11.04 -10.23
N PRO A 136 11.30 -11.64 -10.40
CA PRO A 136 10.88 -12.17 -11.70
C PRO A 136 10.82 -11.07 -12.75
N ARG A 137 11.17 -11.46 -13.97
CA ARG A 137 11.16 -10.59 -15.14
C ARG A 137 9.96 -10.92 -16.02
N ARG A 138 9.41 -9.89 -16.66
CA ARG A 138 8.39 -10.06 -17.68
C ARG A 138 8.63 -9.05 -18.79
N ARG A 139 8.54 -9.50 -20.03
CA ARG A 139 8.56 -8.59 -21.17
C ARG A 139 7.24 -7.84 -21.27
N GLU A 140 7.30 -6.52 -21.34
CA GLU A 140 6.13 -5.64 -21.31
C GLU A 140 6.21 -4.58 -22.41
N LEU A 141 5.06 -4.31 -23.02
CA LEU A 141 4.88 -3.21 -23.96
C LEU A 141 4.27 -2.03 -23.21
N LEU A 142 4.98 -0.91 -23.18
CA LEU A 142 4.51 0.36 -22.62
C LEU A 142 4.05 1.28 -23.75
N VAL A 143 2.86 1.87 -23.61
CA VAL A 143 2.33 2.87 -24.55
C VAL A 143 2.44 4.26 -23.91
N PRO A 144 3.47 5.06 -24.27
CA PRO A 144 3.59 6.44 -23.84
C PRO A 144 2.59 7.36 -24.53
N ASP A 145 1.98 8.27 -23.76
CA ASP A 145 1.38 9.49 -24.29
C ASP A 145 2.40 10.64 -24.25
N PRO A 146 3.02 10.99 -25.40
CA PRO A 146 3.99 12.08 -25.48
C PRO A 146 3.35 13.47 -25.43
N HIS A 147 2.01 13.56 -25.48
CA HIS A 147 1.26 14.81 -25.47
C HIS A 147 0.72 15.19 -24.08
N ALA A 148 0.93 14.33 -23.07
CA ALA A 148 0.47 14.56 -21.71
C ALA A 148 0.99 15.87 -21.09
N PHE A 149 2.14 16.38 -21.55
CA PHE A 149 2.81 17.58 -21.02
C PHE A 149 2.60 18.84 -21.88
N GLY A 150 1.62 18.81 -22.80
CA GLY A 150 1.31 19.95 -23.65
C GLY A 150 2.35 20.23 -24.74
N PRO A 151 2.10 21.23 -25.60
CA PRO A 151 2.91 21.49 -26.79
C PRO A 151 4.33 21.99 -26.49
N GLY A 152 4.55 22.61 -25.32
CA GLY A 152 5.87 23.13 -24.93
C GLY A 152 6.92 22.05 -24.65
N LEU A 153 6.48 20.84 -24.29
CA LEU A 153 7.34 19.69 -23.97
C LEU A 153 7.15 18.51 -24.93
N SER A 154 6.09 18.54 -25.74
CA SER A 154 5.83 17.53 -26.78
C SER A 154 6.84 17.64 -27.92
N LEU A 155 7.32 16.49 -28.42
CA LEU A 155 8.07 16.48 -29.66
C LEU A 155 7.17 16.81 -30.85
N SER A 156 7.71 17.57 -31.82
CA SER A 156 7.03 17.80 -33.10
C SER A 156 6.72 16.47 -33.82
N PRO A 157 5.63 16.38 -34.61
CA PRO A 157 5.27 15.16 -35.35
C PRO A 157 6.41 14.62 -36.23
N ALA A 158 7.18 15.49 -36.90
CA ALA A 158 8.32 15.09 -37.73
C ALA A 158 9.44 14.43 -36.92
N ARG A 159 9.75 14.97 -35.72
CA ARG A 159 10.73 14.36 -34.80
C ARG A 159 10.23 13.02 -34.27
N LEU A 160 8.98 12.93 -33.85
CA LEU A 160 8.39 11.68 -33.38
C LEU A 160 8.41 10.60 -34.49
N HIS A 161 8.07 10.98 -35.72
CA HIS A 161 8.19 10.11 -36.89
C HIS A 161 9.62 9.61 -37.08
N ARG A 162 10.61 10.50 -37.01
CA ARG A 162 12.04 10.12 -37.10
C ARG A 162 12.45 9.13 -36.01
N LEU A 163 11.99 9.31 -34.77
CA LEU A 163 12.27 8.37 -33.67
C LEU A 163 11.70 6.98 -33.96
N ARG A 164 10.47 6.91 -34.47
CA ARG A 164 9.81 5.67 -34.89
C ARG A 164 10.56 4.98 -36.03
N THR A 165 11.02 5.73 -37.04
CA THR A 165 11.78 5.17 -38.16
C THR A 165 13.13 4.60 -37.72
N GLN A 166 13.78 5.23 -36.72
CA GLN A 166 15.09 4.80 -36.24
C GLN A 166 15.04 3.58 -35.32
N GLN A 167 13.89 3.32 -34.68
CA GLN A 167 13.64 2.17 -33.79
C GLN A 167 14.70 1.99 -32.67
N ARG A 168 15.40 3.06 -32.28
CA ARG A 168 16.48 3.01 -31.29
C ARG A 168 15.99 3.20 -29.86
N TRP A 169 14.94 4.01 -29.68
CA TRP A 169 14.46 4.43 -28.36
C TRP A 169 13.00 4.08 -28.10
N ILE A 170 12.21 4.00 -29.18
CA ILE A 170 10.81 3.55 -29.24
C ILE A 170 10.71 2.65 -30.48
N ASN A 171 9.76 1.71 -30.51
CA ASN A 171 9.54 0.86 -31.68
C ASN A 171 8.86 1.64 -32.83
N GLU A 172 8.57 0.97 -33.94
CA GLU A 172 7.92 1.58 -35.11
C GLU A 172 6.52 2.16 -34.82
N ASP A 173 5.80 1.55 -33.88
CA ASP A 173 4.50 2.03 -33.42
C ASP A 173 4.63 3.24 -32.48
N GLY A 174 5.82 3.51 -31.95
CA GLY A 174 6.07 4.55 -30.94
C GLY A 174 5.79 4.09 -29.51
N HIS A 175 5.85 2.78 -29.26
CA HIS A 175 5.77 2.14 -27.96
C HIS A 175 7.16 1.79 -27.44
N VAL A 176 7.27 1.42 -26.16
CA VAL A 176 8.53 1.01 -25.54
C VAL A 176 8.39 -0.42 -25.03
N LEU A 177 9.10 -1.35 -25.66
CA LEU A 177 9.23 -2.72 -25.17
C LEU A 177 10.34 -2.76 -24.11
N VAL A 178 10.05 -3.33 -22.94
CA VAL A 178 11.02 -3.44 -21.84
C VAL A 178 11.00 -4.83 -21.23
N ASP A 179 12.10 -5.23 -20.62
CA ASP A 179 12.13 -6.38 -19.73
C ASP A 179 11.95 -5.88 -18.29
N ALA A 180 10.69 -5.88 -17.84
CA ALA A 180 10.28 -5.34 -16.55
C ALA A 180 10.69 -6.26 -15.41
N ARG A 181 11.50 -5.75 -14.48
CA ARG A 181 11.92 -6.45 -13.26
C ARG A 181 11.00 -6.08 -12.11
N TYR A 182 10.35 -7.09 -11.55
CA TYR A 182 9.54 -6.95 -10.35
C TYR A 182 10.38 -7.19 -9.10
N PRO A 183 10.13 -6.46 -7.99
CA PRO A 183 10.91 -6.64 -6.76
C PRO A 183 10.62 -7.98 -6.07
N SER A 184 9.45 -8.58 -6.33
CA SER A 184 9.07 -9.91 -5.86
C SER A 184 7.96 -10.50 -6.74
N ARG A 185 7.71 -11.81 -6.60
CA ARG A 185 6.56 -12.49 -7.24
C ARG A 185 5.22 -11.91 -6.82
N GLU A 186 5.07 -11.60 -5.54
CA GLU A 186 3.86 -10.96 -5.02
C GLU A 186 3.63 -9.60 -5.69
N ALA A 187 4.69 -8.81 -5.89
CA ALA A 187 4.58 -7.54 -6.59
C ALA A 187 4.17 -7.72 -8.06
N ALA A 188 4.61 -8.79 -8.71
CA ALA A 188 4.21 -9.13 -10.08
C ALA A 188 2.75 -9.61 -10.21
N LEU A 189 2.15 -10.10 -9.13
CA LEU A 189 0.73 -10.50 -9.07
C LEU A 189 -0.21 -9.36 -8.67
N ARG A 190 0.31 -8.19 -8.27
CA ARG A 190 -0.52 -7.05 -7.87
C ARG A 190 -1.29 -6.50 -9.07
N THR A 191 -2.51 -6.07 -8.81
CA THR A 191 -3.31 -5.31 -9.77
C THR A 191 -2.74 -3.91 -9.99
N ASP A 192 -3.15 -3.26 -11.08
CA ASP A 192 -2.54 -1.99 -11.54
C ASP A 192 -2.55 -0.86 -10.50
N LEU A 193 -3.63 -0.71 -9.72
CA LEU A 193 -3.76 0.40 -8.77
C LEU A 193 -2.86 0.27 -7.53
N PRO A 194 -2.80 -0.89 -6.84
CA PRO A 194 -1.78 -1.12 -5.82
C PRO A 194 -0.35 -0.94 -6.34
N ALA A 195 -0.03 -1.48 -7.52
CA ALA A 195 1.28 -1.31 -8.13
C ALA A 195 1.61 0.17 -8.39
N TYR A 196 0.62 0.95 -8.84
CA TYR A 196 0.75 2.40 -9.00
C TYR A 196 0.99 3.15 -7.69
N ALA A 197 0.24 2.80 -6.63
CA ALA A 197 0.42 3.39 -5.30
C ALA A 197 1.83 3.11 -4.75
N ASP A 198 2.32 1.88 -4.89
CA ASP A 198 3.66 1.52 -4.44
C ASP A 198 4.73 2.25 -5.25
N HIS A 199 4.56 2.40 -6.57
CA HIS A 199 5.44 3.21 -7.41
C HIS A 199 5.51 4.67 -6.94
N LEU A 200 4.36 5.30 -6.67
CA LEU A 200 4.28 6.67 -6.16
C LEU A 200 4.93 6.85 -4.78
N LEU A 201 4.86 5.83 -3.90
CA LEU A 201 5.43 5.92 -2.55
C LEU A 201 6.92 5.58 -2.48
N THR A 202 7.44 4.93 -3.51
CA THR A 202 8.84 4.49 -3.61
C THR A 202 9.61 5.28 -4.68
N THR A 203 9.39 4.96 -5.95
CA THR A 203 10.15 5.48 -7.10
C THR A 203 9.80 6.94 -7.37
N ALA A 204 8.52 7.28 -7.39
CA ALA A 204 8.03 8.63 -7.68
C ALA A 204 7.67 9.41 -6.40
N ARG A 205 8.26 9.04 -5.24
CA ARG A 205 7.97 9.65 -3.93
C ARG A 205 8.21 11.16 -3.92
N ALA A 206 9.28 11.60 -4.58
CA ALA A 206 9.60 13.03 -4.70
C ALA A 206 8.49 13.80 -5.45
N GLN A 207 7.88 13.19 -6.46
CA GLN A 207 6.77 13.78 -7.21
C GLN A 207 5.51 13.82 -6.35
N LEU A 208 5.16 12.71 -5.69
CA LEU A 208 3.99 12.60 -4.82
C LEU A 208 4.02 13.60 -3.66
N LEU A 209 5.17 13.76 -3.01
CA LEU A 209 5.31 14.62 -1.82
C LEU A 209 5.86 16.01 -2.16
N SER A 210 5.96 16.36 -3.45
CA SER A 210 6.42 17.68 -3.91
C SER A 210 5.57 18.78 -3.24
N PRO A 211 6.17 19.86 -2.70
CA PRO A 211 5.40 20.99 -2.16
C PRO A 211 4.58 21.71 -3.22
N PHE A 212 4.82 21.41 -4.49
CA PHE A 212 4.15 22.06 -5.58
C PHE A 212 2.89 21.32 -6.05
N VAL A 213 2.60 20.12 -5.55
CA VAL A 213 1.33 19.48 -5.92
C VAL A 213 0.15 20.36 -5.46
N PRO A 214 -0.95 20.41 -6.23
CA PRO A 214 -2.15 21.15 -5.87
C PRO A 214 -2.60 20.97 -4.42
N VAL A 215 -2.49 19.75 -3.87
CA VAL A 215 -2.77 19.46 -2.46
C VAL A 215 -1.84 18.37 -1.92
N SER A 216 -1.33 18.57 -0.71
CA SER A 216 -0.46 17.60 -0.03
C SER A 216 -1.21 16.31 0.30
N LEU A 217 -0.63 15.15 -0.02
CA LEU A 217 -1.20 13.86 0.39
C LEU A 217 -1.30 13.76 1.92
N ALA A 218 -0.30 14.26 2.64
CA ALA A 218 -0.29 14.23 4.11
C ALA A 218 -1.44 15.05 4.71
N GLU A 219 -1.85 16.14 4.06
CA GLU A 219 -2.98 16.96 4.50
C GLU A 219 -4.32 16.31 4.16
N LEU A 220 -4.45 15.71 2.98
CA LEU A 220 -5.65 14.93 2.62
C LEU A 220 -5.88 13.78 3.60
N VAL A 221 -4.81 13.10 4.00
CA VAL A 221 -4.87 11.96 4.94
C VAL A 221 -4.93 12.41 6.40
N GLY A 222 -4.45 13.63 6.70
CA GLY A 222 -4.27 14.11 8.07
C GLY A 222 -3.15 13.39 8.84
N SER A 223 -2.16 12.84 8.13
CA SER A 223 -1.05 12.08 8.72
C SER A 223 0.17 12.06 7.79
N THR A 224 1.36 12.06 8.38
CA THR A 224 2.65 11.87 7.68
C THR A 224 3.19 10.44 7.81
N GLN A 225 2.50 9.56 8.54
CA GLN A 225 2.88 8.15 8.71
C GLN A 225 2.74 7.39 7.39
N GLU A 226 3.73 6.58 7.04
CA GLU A 226 3.83 5.95 5.72
C GLU A 226 2.61 5.06 5.38
N GLU A 227 2.10 4.33 6.35
CA GLU A 227 0.97 3.42 6.17
C GLU A 227 -0.33 4.17 6.06
N ALA A 228 -0.45 5.29 6.76
CA ALA A 228 -1.59 6.18 6.61
C ALA A 228 -1.58 6.82 5.21
N LEU A 229 -0.41 7.26 4.73
CA LEU A 229 -0.23 7.77 3.36
C LEU A 229 -0.57 6.69 2.33
N ARG A 230 -0.09 5.46 2.51
CA ARG A 230 -0.38 4.33 1.63
C ARG A 230 -1.86 3.99 1.60
N ALA A 231 -2.47 3.83 2.76
CA ALA A 231 -3.90 3.51 2.85
C ALA A 231 -4.77 4.64 2.30
N GLY A 232 -4.40 5.90 2.57
CA GLY A 232 -5.06 7.08 2.02
C GLY A 232 -4.95 7.16 0.50
N LEU A 233 -3.76 6.94 -0.07
CA LEU A 233 -3.54 6.91 -1.51
C LEU A 233 -4.34 5.80 -2.20
N LEU A 234 -4.36 4.59 -1.64
CA LEU A 234 -5.19 3.50 -2.16
C LEU A 234 -6.68 3.84 -2.15
N ARG A 235 -7.19 4.50 -1.09
CA ARG A 235 -8.58 4.95 -1.02
C ARG A 235 -8.89 6.08 -1.99
N LEU A 236 -7.94 6.99 -2.25
CA LEU A 236 -8.08 8.02 -3.27
C LEU A 236 -8.17 7.40 -4.68
N LEU A 237 -7.26 6.46 -5.00
CA LEU A 237 -7.28 5.73 -6.27
C LEU A 237 -8.59 4.94 -6.45
N ASP A 238 -9.07 4.26 -5.41
CA ASP A 238 -10.34 3.54 -5.44
C ASP A 238 -11.54 4.48 -5.60
N THR A 239 -11.51 5.65 -4.95
CA THR A 239 -12.54 6.68 -5.10
C THR A 239 -12.62 7.20 -6.53
N VAL A 240 -11.48 7.53 -7.14
CA VAL A 240 -11.42 7.95 -8.55
C VAL A 240 -11.94 6.85 -9.47
N ARG A 241 -11.53 5.59 -9.25
CA ARG A 241 -12.02 4.44 -10.01
C ARG A 241 -13.54 4.28 -9.90
N ARG A 242 -14.11 4.35 -8.68
CA ARG A 242 -15.56 4.23 -8.46
C ARG A 242 -16.35 5.37 -9.10
N VAL A 243 -15.81 6.60 -9.06
CA VAL A 243 -16.43 7.75 -9.71
C VAL A 243 -16.48 7.56 -11.23
N LEU A 244 -15.38 7.12 -11.85
CA LEU A 244 -15.37 6.77 -13.28
C LEU A 244 -16.41 5.69 -13.62
N LEU A 245 -16.52 4.65 -12.78
CA LEU A 245 -17.48 3.56 -12.96
C LEU A 245 -18.94 4.00 -12.79
N SER A 246 -19.19 5.09 -12.05
CA SER A 246 -20.54 5.63 -11.82
C SER A 246 -21.05 6.50 -12.96
N SER A 247 -20.19 6.89 -13.90
CA SER A 247 -20.57 7.74 -15.03
C SER A 247 -21.48 7.00 -16.02
N GLU A 248 -22.56 7.66 -16.42
CA GLU A 248 -23.39 7.19 -17.54
C GLU A 248 -22.78 7.51 -18.90
N LEU A 249 -21.91 8.53 -19.00
CA LEU A 249 -21.27 8.97 -20.24
C LEU A 249 -20.06 8.09 -20.62
N LEU A 250 -19.51 7.38 -19.64
CA LEU A 250 -18.33 6.54 -19.81
C LEU A 250 -18.69 5.05 -19.86
N ARG A 251 -17.80 4.28 -20.47
CA ARG A 251 -17.77 2.82 -20.44
C ARG A 251 -16.36 2.39 -20.07
N THR A 252 -16.25 1.31 -19.30
CA THR A 252 -14.95 0.82 -18.83
C THR A 252 -14.59 -0.55 -19.40
N TRP A 253 -13.29 -0.75 -19.61
CA TRP A 253 -12.66 -2.06 -19.75
C TRP A 253 -11.65 -2.21 -18.62
N GLY A 254 -11.99 -3.03 -17.62
CA GLY A 254 -11.23 -3.06 -16.36
C GLY A 254 -11.09 -1.64 -15.77
N PRO A 255 -9.85 -1.16 -15.52
CA PRO A 255 -9.61 0.18 -14.99
C PRO A 255 -9.56 1.30 -16.05
N TYR A 256 -9.77 1.02 -17.33
CA TYR A 256 -9.71 2.00 -18.43
C TYR A 256 -11.09 2.54 -18.77
N ALA A 257 -11.26 3.87 -18.71
CA ALA A 257 -12.48 4.56 -19.12
C ALA A 257 -12.38 5.13 -20.54
N ILE A 258 -13.47 5.01 -21.30
CA ILE A 258 -13.64 5.55 -22.66
C ILE A 258 -15.02 6.20 -22.73
N THR A 259 -15.16 7.26 -23.53
CA THR A 259 -16.47 7.86 -23.79
C THR A 259 -17.37 6.91 -24.59
N ARG A 260 -18.66 6.86 -24.25
CA ARG A 260 -19.64 6.10 -25.03
C ARG A 260 -19.79 6.66 -26.45
N ASP A 261 -19.61 7.97 -26.62
CA ASP A 261 -19.62 8.61 -27.93
C ASP A 261 -18.50 8.11 -28.84
N SER A 262 -17.28 7.93 -28.31
CA SER A 262 -16.16 7.37 -29.07
C SER A 262 -16.44 5.91 -29.47
N LEU A 263 -17.01 5.10 -28.57
CA LEU A 263 -17.41 3.73 -28.89
C LEU A 263 -18.52 3.70 -29.96
N ALA A 264 -19.51 4.58 -29.87
CA ALA A 264 -20.59 4.68 -30.85
C ALA A 264 -20.08 5.17 -32.21
N ALA A 265 -19.13 6.13 -32.24
CA ALA A 265 -18.46 6.56 -33.47
C ALA A 265 -17.70 5.40 -34.13
N CYS A 266 -16.87 4.69 -33.37
CA CYS A 266 -16.11 3.53 -33.85
C CYS A 266 -17.03 2.43 -34.42
N ARG A 267 -18.18 2.17 -33.79
CA ARG A 267 -19.18 1.20 -34.31
C ARG A 267 -19.77 1.57 -35.66
N ARG A 268 -19.84 2.87 -35.99
CA ARG A 268 -20.36 3.39 -37.26
C ARG A 268 -19.30 3.49 -38.34
N GLU A 269 -18.02 3.51 -37.98
CA GLU A 269 -16.92 3.54 -38.93
C GLU A 269 -16.87 2.27 -39.79
N THR A 270 -16.70 2.45 -41.10
CA THR A 270 -16.57 1.39 -42.10
C THR A 270 -15.12 1.10 -42.49
N GLY A 271 -14.18 1.92 -42.02
CA GLY A 271 -12.75 1.75 -42.25
C GLY A 271 -12.10 0.69 -41.34
N PRO A 272 -10.76 0.54 -41.42
CA PRO A 272 -10.02 -0.42 -40.61
C PRO A 272 -10.30 -0.26 -39.12
N LEU A 273 -10.45 -1.37 -38.40
CA LEU A 273 -10.79 -1.43 -36.97
C LEU A 273 -12.15 -0.79 -36.60
N GLY A 274 -12.97 -0.46 -37.59
CA GLY A 274 -14.35 -0.01 -37.39
C GLY A 274 -15.29 -1.14 -36.96
N GLY A 275 -16.58 -0.84 -36.87
CA GLY A 275 -17.58 -1.79 -36.34
C GLY A 275 -17.66 -3.12 -37.10
N GLY A 276 -17.36 -3.14 -38.40
CA GLY A 276 -17.32 -4.37 -39.22
C GLY A 276 -16.18 -5.32 -38.82
N ASP A 277 -14.98 -4.78 -38.64
CA ASP A 277 -13.79 -5.54 -38.24
C ASP A 277 -13.94 -6.10 -36.83
N LEU A 278 -14.44 -5.29 -35.89
CA LEU A 278 -14.66 -5.74 -34.51
C LEU A 278 -15.74 -6.82 -34.38
N ARG A 279 -16.80 -6.78 -35.22
CA ARG A 279 -17.76 -7.89 -35.31
C ARG A 279 -17.13 -9.15 -35.91
N THR A 280 -16.28 -8.98 -36.92
CA THR A 280 -15.53 -10.08 -37.53
C THR A 280 -14.58 -10.74 -36.52
N LEU A 281 -13.96 -9.94 -35.64
CA LEU A 281 -13.15 -10.42 -34.53
C LEU A 281 -13.97 -11.31 -33.57
N ALA A 282 -15.14 -10.83 -33.12
CA ALA A 282 -16.04 -11.60 -32.25
C ALA A 282 -16.43 -12.95 -32.90
N ALA A 283 -16.87 -12.91 -34.16
CA ALA A 283 -17.23 -14.10 -34.92
C ALA A 283 -16.04 -15.04 -35.19
N ALA A 284 -14.80 -14.52 -35.22
CA ALA A 284 -13.60 -15.34 -35.34
C ALA A 284 -13.31 -16.08 -34.03
N LEU A 285 -13.43 -15.43 -32.87
CA LEU A 285 -13.27 -16.07 -31.57
C LEU A 285 -14.31 -17.16 -31.33
N GLU A 286 -15.56 -16.92 -31.69
CA GLU A 286 -16.62 -17.93 -31.60
C GLU A 286 -16.29 -19.17 -32.44
N ARG A 287 -15.83 -18.96 -33.68
CA ARG A 287 -15.50 -20.05 -34.61
C ARG A 287 -14.18 -20.75 -34.31
N ALA A 288 -13.28 -20.15 -33.51
CA ALA A 288 -11.95 -20.69 -33.23
C ALA A 288 -11.99 -22.09 -32.58
N ALA A 289 -13.03 -22.39 -31.80
CA ALA A 289 -13.26 -23.70 -31.19
C ALA A 289 -14.00 -24.70 -32.10
N THR A 290 -14.38 -24.30 -33.31
CA THR A 290 -15.15 -25.14 -34.24
C THR A 290 -14.19 -25.95 -35.13
N PRO A 291 -14.27 -27.28 -35.15
CA PRO A 291 -13.39 -28.11 -35.96
C PRO A 291 -13.62 -27.84 -37.46
N SER A 292 -12.54 -27.60 -38.20
CA SER A 292 -12.60 -27.49 -39.66
C SER A 292 -12.89 -28.87 -40.27
N ARG A 293 -13.92 -28.99 -41.12
CA ARG A 293 -14.16 -30.21 -41.89
C ARG A 293 -13.05 -30.39 -42.94
N ARG A 294 -12.21 -31.43 -42.81
CA ARG A 294 -11.40 -31.95 -43.92
C ARG A 294 -12.19 -33.02 -44.69
N ARG A 295 -11.80 -33.28 -45.95
CA ARG A 295 -12.37 -34.34 -46.81
C ARG A 295 -12.28 -35.76 -46.21
N TYR A 296 -11.47 -35.97 -45.17
CA TYR A 296 -11.35 -37.21 -44.42
C TYR A 296 -11.29 -36.89 -42.92
N GLY A 297 -12.40 -37.04 -42.21
CA GLY A 297 -12.49 -36.98 -40.73
C GLY A 297 -12.71 -35.59 -40.10
N LEU A 298 -13.38 -35.59 -38.94
CA LEU A 298 -13.48 -34.45 -38.03
C LEU A 298 -12.17 -34.34 -37.21
N THR A 299 -11.57 -33.15 -37.13
CA THR A 299 -10.50 -32.89 -36.15
C THR A 299 -11.09 -32.83 -34.74
N SER A 300 -10.34 -33.29 -33.72
CA SER A 300 -10.71 -33.11 -32.32
C SER A 300 -10.97 -31.64 -31.99
N PRO A 301 -11.86 -31.32 -31.02
CA PRO A 301 -12.07 -29.95 -30.57
C PRO A 301 -10.74 -29.34 -30.11
N VAL A 302 -10.41 -28.14 -30.60
CA VAL A 302 -9.19 -27.42 -30.23
C VAL A 302 -9.57 -26.28 -29.29
N THR A 303 -8.88 -26.17 -28.15
CA THR A 303 -8.94 -24.97 -27.32
C THR A 303 -8.00 -23.94 -27.94
N ALA A 304 -8.53 -22.76 -28.26
CA ALA A 304 -7.77 -21.66 -28.83
C ALA A 304 -7.64 -20.51 -27.82
N TYR A 305 -6.45 -19.92 -27.75
CA TYR A 305 -6.17 -18.74 -26.95
C TYR A 305 -5.75 -17.60 -27.89
N THR A 306 -6.47 -16.49 -27.86
CA THR A 306 -6.27 -15.37 -28.79
C THR A 306 -6.00 -14.07 -28.05
N ALA A 307 -4.80 -13.51 -28.20
CA ALA A 307 -4.41 -12.18 -27.73
C ALA A 307 -4.93 -11.10 -28.66
N ILE A 308 -5.66 -10.12 -28.12
CA ILE A 308 -6.35 -9.09 -28.90
C ILE A 308 -5.37 -8.12 -29.57
N GLY A 309 -4.38 -7.60 -28.87
CA GLY A 309 -3.44 -6.59 -29.38
C GLY A 309 -2.76 -6.99 -30.69
N PRO A 310 -2.03 -8.13 -30.74
CA PRO A 310 -1.47 -8.64 -31.98
C PRO A 310 -2.54 -8.99 -33.02
N ARG A 311 -3.69 -9.56 -32.60
CA ARG A 311 -4.77 -9.91 -33.52
C ARG A 311 -5.32 -8.72 -34.29
N LEU A 312 -5.34 -7.51 -33.72
CA LEU A 312 -5.78 -6.31 -34.42
C LEU A 312 -4.89 -5.96 -35.63
N ARG A 313 -3.61 -6.35 -35.62
CA ARG A 313 -2.69 -6.13 -36.75
C ARG A 313 -3.06 -6.98 -37.99
N ALA A 314 -3.86 -8.03 -37.81
CA ALA A 314 -4.31 -8.87 -38.92
C ALA A 314 -5.37 -8.20 -39.81
N PHE A 315 -5.97 -7.09 -39.37
CA PHE A 315 -6.95 -6.35 -40.18
C PHE A 315 -6.25 -5.47 -41.23
N PRO A 316 -6.66 -5.54 -42.52
CA PRO A 316 -6.06 -4.71 -43.57
C PRO A 316 -6.15 -3.22 -43.25
N GLY A 317 -5.01 -2.53 -43.33
CA GLY A 317 -4.94 -1.08 -43.07
C GLY A 317 -4.92 -0.67 -41.59
N ALA A 318 -4.93 -1.63 -40.65
CA ALA A 318 -4.91 -1.33 -39.21
C ALA A 318 -3.58 -0.72 -38.73
N GLY A 319 -2.46 -0.97 -39.42
CA GLY A 319 -1.12 -0.60 -38.97
C GLY A 319 -0.96 0.88 -38.59
N GLU A 320 -1.51 1.81 -39.37
CA GLU A 320 -1.42 3.24 -39.04
C GLU A 320 -2.27 3.63 -37.82
N LEU A 321 -3.40 2.94 -37.59
CA LEU A 321 -4.29 3.17 -36.45
C LEU A 321 -3.77 2.56 -35.15
N LEU A 322 -2.76 1.70 -35.23
CA LEU A 322 -2.13 1.03 -34.08
C LEU A 322 -0.85 1.75 -33.62
N LYS A 323 -0.58 2.96 -34.12
CA LYS A 323 0.57 3.78 -33.71
C LYS A 323 0.24 4.65 -32.50
N GLY A 324 1.19 4.74 -31.58
CA GLY A 324 1.12 5.59 -30.39
C GLY A 324 -0.05 5.21 -29.49
N VAL A 325 -0.73 6.22 -28.94
CA VAL A 325 -1.82 6.05 -27.97
C VAL A 325 -3.09 5.44 -28.59
N GLU A 326 -3.25 5.49 -29.92
CA GLU A 326 -4.40 4.90 -30.61
C GLU A 326 -4.41 3.37 -30.50
N TYR A 327 -3.23 2.74 -30.31
CA TYR A 327 -3.14 1.32 -29.97
C TYR A 327 -3.98 0.96 -28.74
N ALA A 328 -3.80 1.72 -27.66
CA ALA A 328 -4.54 1.50 -26.42
C ALA A 328 -6.05 1.67 -26.65
N ALA A 329 -6.44 2.69 -27.43
CA ALA A 329 -7.82 2.90 -27.81
C ALA A 329 -8.40 1.70 -28.57
N ALA A 330 -7.69 1.21 -29.58
CA ALA A 330 -8.11 0.07 -30.39
C ALA A 330 -8.27 -1.21 -29.54
N VAL A 331 -7.29 -1.51 -28.67
CA VAL A 331 -7.32 -2.69 -27.79
C VAL A 331 -8.49 -2.62 -26.80
N CYS A 332 -8.68 -1.48 -26.13
CA CYS A 332 -9.79 -1.35 -25.18
C CYS A 332 -11.16 -1.39 -25.89
N ARG A 333 -11.32 -0.73 -27.05
CA ARG A 333 -12.58 -0.78 -27.83
C ARG A 333 -12.89 -2.20 -28.31
N ALA A 334 -11.86 -2.94 -28.76
CA ALA A 334 -12.01 -4.32 -29.17
C ALA A 334 -12.50 -5.19 -28.02
N ASN A 335 -11.85 -5.12 -26.85
CA ASN A 335 -12.27 -5.89 -25.68
C ASN A 335 -13.66 -5.50 -25.15
N VAL A 336 -14.02 -4.22 -25.14
CA VAL A 336 -15.40 -3.79 -24.81
C VAL A 336 -16.40 -4.38 -25.80
N THR A 337 -16.07 -4.38 -27.09
CA THR A 337 -16.96 -4.94 -28.13
C THR A 337 -17.13 -6.45 -27.96
N LEU A 338 -16.06 -7.17 -27.60
CA LEU A 338 -16.10 -8.59 -27.28
C LEU A 338 -16.93 -8.87 -26.03
N ALA A 339 -16.72 -8.11 -24.96
CA ALA A 339 -17.50 -8.22 -23.72
C ALA A 339 -18.99 -7.97 -23.98
N ASP A 340 -19.33 -6.96 -24.79
CA ASP A 340 -20.71 -6.66 -25.18
C ASP A 340 -21.31 -7.73 -26.09
N ALA A 341 -20.51 -8.43 -26.91
CA ALA A 341 -20.97 -9.56 -27.72
C ALA A 341 -21.22 -10.79 -26.84
N VAL A 342 -20.27 -11.14 -25.97
CA VAL A 342 -20.43 -12.22 -24.99
C VAL A 342 -21.65 -11.98 -24.10
N GLY A 343 -21.83 -10.78 -23.57
CA GLY A 343 -22.96 -10.46 -22.70
C GLY A 343 -24.33 -10.46 -23.39
N ARG A 344 -24.40 -10.24 -24.70
CA ARG A 344 -25.67 -10.15 -25.45
C ARG A 344 -26.02 -11.43 -26.23
N ASP A 345 -25.02 -12.06 -26.82
CA ASP A 345 -25.18 -13.10 -27.84
C ASP A 345 -24.91 -14.52 -27.28
N SER A 346 -24.64 -14.64 -25.98
CA SER A 346 -24.30 -15.91 -25.33
C SER A 346 -24.96 -16.06 -23.95
N ASP A 347 -25.15 -17.30 -23.50
CA ASP A 347 -25.52 -17.60 -22.11
C ASP A 347 -24.25 -17.85 -21.31
N ARG A 348 -23.82 -16.84 -20.52
CA ARG A 348 -22.58 -16.88 -19.72
C ARG A 348 -21.35 -17.33 -20.52
N GLY A 349 -21.17 -16.80 -21.72
CA GLY A 349 -20.06 -17.14 -22.61
C GLY A 349 -20.30 -18.33 -23.53
N LEU A 350 -21.41 -19.08 -23.38
CA LEU A 350 -21.77 -20.19 -24.26
C LEU A 350 -22.62 -19.69 -25.44
N PHE A 351 -22.06 -19.76 -26.65
CA PHE A 351 -22.71 -19.34 -27.89
C PHE A 351 -23.55 -20.47 -28.51
N ALA A 352 -24.50 -20.10 -29.38
CA ALA A 352 -25.35 -21.05 -30.11
C ALA A 352 -24.54 -22.04 -30.99
N SER A 353 -23.32 -21.68 -31.39
CA SER A 353 -22.38 -22.59 -32.09
C SER A 353 -21.85 -23.74 -31.21
N GLY A 354 -22.13 -23.72 -29.91
CA GLY A 354 -21.60 -24.66 -28.92
C GLY A 354 -20.18 -24.34 -28.47
N ALA A 355 -19.62 -23.21 -28.91
CA ALA A 355 -18.34 -22.69 -28.42
C ALA A 355 -18.57 -21.86 -27.14
N ARG A 356 -17.71 -22.06 -26.15
CA ARG A 356 -17.60 -21.21 -24.97
C ARG A 356 -16.43 -20.25 -25.16
N VAL A 357 -16.69 -18.96 -25.01
CA VAL A 357 -15.70 -17.88 -25.12
C VAL A 357 -15.65 -17.13 -23.79
N THR A 358 -14.48 -17.12 -23.16
CA THR A 358 -14.23 -16.52 -21.84
C THR A 358 -12.91 -15.76 -21.83
N LEU A 359 -12.80 -14.71 -21.03
CA LEU A 359 -11.53 -14.03 -20.79
C LEU A 359 -10.61 -14.91 -19.93
N ASP A 360 -9.40 -15.18 -20.39
CA ASP A 360 -8.45 -16.04 -19.67
C ASP A 360 -7.33 -15.23 -19.00
N ASP A 361 -6.83 -14.19 -19.67
CA ASP A 361 -5.80 -13.28 -19.17
C ASP A 361 -6.19 -11.85 -19.60
N ALA A 362 -6.22 -10.88 -18.68
CA ALA A 362 -6.54 -9.49 -19.03
C ALA A 362 -5.33 -8.67 -19.49
N PHE A 363 -4.11 -9.19 -19.30
CA PHE A 363 -2.87 -8.43 -19.41
C PHE A 363 -2.01 -8.87 -20.59
N GLN A 364 -1.86 -10.17 -20.85
CA GLN A 364 -0.98 -10.66 -21.92
C GLN A 364 -1.53 -10.29 -23.31
N GLY A 365 -0.71 -9.63 -24.14
CA GLY A 365 -1.05 -9.25 -25.51
C GLY A 365 -2.35 -8.45 -25.65
N GLY A 366 -2.68 -7.64 -24.64
CA GLY A 366 -3.84 -6.77 -24.62
C GLY A 366 -5.15 -7.48 -24.25
N GLY A 367 -5.05 -8.67 -23.67
CA GLY A 367 -6.17 -9.52 -23.27
C GLY A 367 -6.22 -10.79 -24.11
N VAL A 368 -6.21 -11.96 -23.47
CA VAL A 368 -6.31 -13.27 -24.08
C VAL A 368 -7.70 -13.84 -23.85
N TRP A 369 -8.40 -14.11 -24.94
CA TRP A 369 -9.69 -14.79 -24.94
C TRP A 369 -9.50 -16.27 -25.25
N ARG A 370 -10.11 -17.12 -24.41
CA ARG A 370 -10.13 -18.57 -24.58
C ARG A 370 -11.43 -19.00 -25.23
N SER A 371 -11.32 -19.71 -26.34
CA SER A 371 -12.42 -20.35 -27.04
C SER A 371 -12.26 -21.86 -26.99
N HIS A 372 -13.26 -22.58 -26.48
CA HIS A 372 -13.26 -24.05 -26.45
C HIS A 372 -14.67 -24.61 -26.57
N ARG A 373 -14.80 -25.92 -26.79
CA ARG A 373 -16.08 -26.62 -26.60
C ARG A 373 -16.13 -27.19 -25.19
N PRO A 374 -17.11 -26.82 -24.37
CA PRO A 374 -17.23 -27.38 -23.04
C PRO A 374 -17.58 -28.87 -23.11
N GLY A 375 -16.99 -29.67 -22.22
CA GLY A 375 -17.35 -31.08 -22.06
C GLY A 375 -18.55 -31.28 -21.14
N ASP A 376 -19.14 -32.47 -21.13
CA ASP A 376 -20.34 -32.80 -20.34
C ASP A 376 -20.17 -32.62 -18.83
N ALA A 377 -18.92 -32.63 -18.33
CA ALA A 377 -18.57 -32.42 -16.92
C ALA A 377 -18.26 -30.95 -16.56
N GLU A 378 -18.19 -30.05 -17.55
CA GLU A 378 -17.86 -28.65 -17.33
C GLU A 378 -19.10 -27.89 -16.84
N HIS A 379 -19.13 -27.58 -15.54
CA HIS A 379 -20.23 -26.86 -14.92
C HIS A 379 -20.39 -25.45 -15.53
N PRO A 380 -21.59 -24.84 -15.49
CA PRO A 380 -21.76 -23.44 -15.85
C PRO A 380 -20.88 -22.59 -14.92
N GLY A 381 -19.73 -22.16 -15.43
CA GLY A 381 -18.70 -21.50 -14.65
C GLY A 381 -19.01 -20.05 -14.33
N ASP A 382 -18.06 -19.45 -13.62
CA ASP A 382 -17.97 -18.06 -13.17
C ASP A 382 -18.25 -17.02 -14.29
N ASP A 383 -18.29 -15.74 -13.92
CA ASP A 383 -18.44 -14.63 -14.87
C ASP A 383 -17.44 -14.75 -16.04
N PRO A 384 -17.91 -14.86 -17.31
CA PRO A 384 -17.05 -15.07 -18.47
C PRO A 384 -16.08 -13.91 -18.74
N LEU A 385 -16.27 -12.76 -18.09
CA LEU A 385 -15.41 -11.58 -18.18
C LEU A 385 -14.36 -11.51 -17.06
N THR A 386 -14.38 -12.43 -16.09
CA THR A 386 -13.35 -12.54 -15.06
C THR A 386 -12.18 -13.38 -15.60
N PRO A 387 -10.93 -12.87 -15.62
CA PRO A 387 -9.77 -13.62 -16.09
C PRO A 387 -9.57 -14.91 -15.28
N ALA A 388 -9.63 -16.05 -15.94
CA ALA A 388 -9.63 -17.35 -15.26
C ALA A 388 -8.24 -18.03 -15.17
N GLY A 389 -7.25 -17.60 -15.95
CA GLY A 389 -5.90 -18.19 -15.96
C GLY A 389 -5.89 -19.71 -16.25
N ARG A 390 -6.86 -20.20 -17.04
CA ARG A 390 -7.02 -21.65 -17.32
C ARG A 390 -5.91 -22.18 -18.21
N GLY A 391 -5.33 -21.32 -19.05
CA GLY A 391 -4.12 -21.65 -19.81
C GLY A 391 -3.00 -22.20 -18.93
N TRP A 392 -2.47 -21.36 -18.05
CA TRP A 392 -1.40 -21.74 -17.13
C TRP A 392 -1.77 -22.91 -16.20
N THR A 393 -2.93 -22.85 -15.55
CA THR A 393 -3.35 -23.88 -14.58
C THR A 393 -3.52 -25.27 -15.19
N SER A 394 -3.88 -25.36 -16.48
CA SER A 394 -3.94 -26.65 -17.18
C SER A 394 -2.58 -27.33 -17.32
N THR A 395 -1.50 -26.54 -17.37
CA THR A 395 -0.13 -27.05 -17.53
C THR A 395 0.52 -27.49 -16.22
N THR A 396 0.10 -26.92 -15.09
CA THR A 396 0.59 -27.31 -13.77
C THR A 396 -0.11 -28.57 -13.23
N ALA A 397 -1.39 -28.78 -13.56
CA ALA A 397 -2.15 -29.96 -13.12
C ALA A 397 -1.63 -31.29 -13.70
N THR A 398 -0.86 -31.24 -14.79
CA THR A 398 -0.30 -32.45 -15.43
C THR A 398 1.04 -32.88 -14.80
N ALA A 399 1.67 -32.02 -13.99
CA ALA A 399 2.99 -32.27 -13.41
C ALA A 399 2.98 -33.01 -12.06
N THR A 400 1.82 -33.19 -11.41
CA THR A 400 1.71 -33.70 -10.03
C THR A 400 1.61 -35.23 -9.91
N ALA A 401 1.90 -35.99 -10.97
CA ALA A 401 1.70 -37.45 -11.02
C ALA A 401 3.02 -38.25 -11.00
N THR A 402 4.00 -37.93 -10.16
CA THR A 402 5.04 -38.90 -9.75
C THR A 402 5.88 -38.42 -8.55
N ALA A 403 5.63 -38.94 -7.35
CA ALA A 403 6.62 -39.00 -6.26
C ALA A 403 6.31 -40.21 -5.34
N PRO A 404 7.30 -41.04 -4.92
CA PRO A 404 7.09 -42.19 -4.03
C PRO A 404 7.15 -41.81 -2.54
N GLY A 405 6.42 -42.57 -1.71
CA GLY A 405 6.18 -42.28 -0.28
C GLY A 405 7.34 -42.61 0.68
N PRO A 406 7.30 -42.09 1.93
CA PRO A 406 8.39 -42.26 2.90
C PRO A 406 8.17 -43.43 3.88
N GLU A 407 9.28 -44.08 4.25
CA GLU A 407 9.42 -45.04 5.35
C GLU A 407 9.53 -44.33 6.73
N PRO A 408 9.25 -45.02 7.87
CA PRO A 408 9.21 -44.40 9.19
C PRO A 408 10.57 -44.44 9.93
N GLU A 409 10.90 -43.36 10.63
CA GLU A 409 12.04 -43.27 11.57
C GLU A 409 11.57 -42.92 13.00
N PRO A 410 12.38 -43.24 14.04
CA PRO A 410 11.92 -43.57 15.40
C PRO A 410 11.77 -42.39 16.38
N GLU A 411 11.16 -42.67 17.53
CA GLU A 411 10.74 -41.73 18.59
C GLU A 411 11.89 -40.91 19.23
N PRO A 412 11.68 -39.62 19.56
CA PRO A 412 12.70 -38.74 20.14
C PRO A 412 12.66 -38.66 21.69
N GLU A 413 13.84 -38.35 22.23
CA GLU A 413 14.19 -38.02 23.62
C GLU A 413 13.41 -36.83 24.23
N PRO A 414 13.37 -36.69 25.58
CA PRO A 414 12.58 -35.67 26.27
C PRO A 414 12.97 -34.25 25.88
N GLU A 415 11.97 -33.49 25.45
CA GLU A 415 12.09 -32.24 24.73
C GLU A 415 12.34 -31.00 25.63
N PRO A 416 13.06 -29.95 25.17
CA PRO A 416 13.30 -28.71 25.92
C PRO A 416 12.01 -27.93 26.25
N GLU A 417 11.91 -27.27 27.41
CA GLU A 417 10.86 -26.26 27.63
C GLU A 417 11.27 -24.89 27.03
N PRO A 418 10.31 -24.04 26.58
CA PRO A 418 10.59 -22.68 26.08
C PRO A 418 11.23 -21.81 27.17
N LEU A 419 12.28 -21.06 26.83
CA LEU A 419 12.97 -20.13 27.72
C LEU A 419 13.17 -18.80 27.00
N ASP A 420 12.63 -17.71 27.57
CA ASP A 420 12.88 -16.36 27.08
C ASP A 420 14.36 -16.02 27.34
N ALA A 421 15.13 -15.74 26.28
CA ALA A 421 16.51 -15.28 26.44
C ALA A 421 16.53 -13.85 27.04
N PRO A 422 17.44 -13.54 28.00
CA PRO A 422 17.56 -12.20 28.55
C PRO A 422 18.02 -11.19 27.48
N LEU A 423 17.45 -9.98 27.54
CA LEU A 423 17.54 -8.97 26.49
C LEU A 423 18.59 -7.91 26.81
N VAL A 424 19.34 -7.47 25.81
CA VAL A 424 20.42 -6.47 25.98
C VAL A 424 19.86 -5.04 26.18
N ASP A 425 18.61 -4.78 25.79
CA ASP A 425 17.98 -3.46 25.74
C ASP A 425 16.89 -3.21 26.80
N ASP A 426 16.62 -4.18 27.68
CA ASP A 426 15.51 -4.08 28.66
C ASP A 426 15.70 -2.94 29.68
N ALA A 427 16.96 -2.61 29.97
CA ALA A 427 17.36 -1.50 30.84
C ALA A 427 17.02 -0.12 30.25
N ASP A 428 16.96 0.01 28.93
CA ASP A 428 16.68 1.28 28.22
C ASP A 428 15.18 1.44 27.87
N LEU A 429 14.36 0.46 28.19
CA LEU A 429 12.95 0.44 27.81
C LEU A 429 12.11 1.36 28.71
N GLY A 430 11.42 2.32 28.09
CA GLY A 430 10.51 3.24 28.78
C GLY A 430 11.20 4.18 29.77
N PRO A 431 12.21 4.96 29.35
CA PRO A 431 12.95 5.84 30.26
C PRO A 431 12.03 6.90 30.86
N SER A 432 12.22 7.20 32.15
CA SER A 432 11.56 8.34 32.78
C SER A 432 12.08 9.64 32.16
N ARG A 433 11.18 10.51 31.70
CA ARG A 433 11.54 11.79 31.05
C ARG A 433 11.20 12.96 31.96
N LEU A 434 12.23 13.66 32.42
CA LEU A 434 12.07 14.94 33.10
C LEU A 434 11.51 16.00 32.14
N LEU A 435 10.41 16.66 32.51
CA LEU A 435 9.79 17.72 31.71
C LEU A 435 10.14 19.11 32.23
N ARG A 436 10.15 19.26 33.55
CA ARG A 436 10.45 20.51 34.25
C ARG A 436 11.07 20.20 35.61
N ALA A 437 12.11 20.93 35.97
CA ALA A 437 12.63 20.97 37.32
C ALA A 437 12.97 22.42 37.65
N ASP A 438 12.07 23.07 38.38
CA ASP A 438 12.29 24.42 38.89
C ASP A 438 12.45 24.40 40.41
N ALA A 439 12.57 25.57 41.03
CA ALA A 439 12.77 25.71 42.47
C ALA A 439 11.57 25.23 43.32
N ASN A 440 10.37 25.16 42.73
CA ASN A 440 9.12 24.89 43.44
C ASN A 440 8.55 23.50 43.10
N GLU A 441 8.77 22.99 41.90
CA GLU A 441 8.17 21.74 41.42
C GLU A 441 9.09 20.97 40.46
N ILE A 442 8.99 19.65 40.54
CA ILE A 442 9.54 18.71 39.57
C ILE A 442 8.39 18.00 38.86
N VAL A 443 8.40 18.04 37.53
CA VAL A 443 7.42 17.39 36.66
C VAL A 443 8.13 16.44 35.72
N TRP A 444 7.69 15.18 35.68
CA TRP A 444 8.27 14.16 34.82
C TRP A 444 7.20 13.23 34.25
N ARG A 445 7.56 12.49 33.21
CA ARG A 445 6.73 11.43 32.63
C ARG A 445 7.39 10.09 32.83
N LEU A 446 6.56 9.09 33.10
CA LEU A 446 7.01 7.72 33.29
C LEU A 446 6.00 6.78 32.62
N PRO A 447 6.44 5.93 31.68
CA PRO A 447 5.63 4.79 31.27
C PRO A 447 5.63 3.71 32.35
N LEU A 448 4.47 3.15 32.65
CA LEU A 448 4.38 2.02 33.59
C LEU A 448 4.96 0.77 32.95
N ARG A 449 5.90 0.11 33.63
CA ARG A 449 6.42 -1.19 33.23
C ARG A 449 5.58 -2.30 33.87
N LEU A 450 5.62 -3.51 33.30
CA LEU A 450 4.94 -4.67 33.87
C LEU A 450 5.42 -4.98 35.29
N THR A 451 6.72 -4.87 35.54
CA THR A 451 7.30 -5.03 36.88
C THR A 451 6.74 -4.02 37.87
N HIS A 452 6.52 -2.76 37.46
CA HIS A 452 5.89 -1.75 38.32
C HIS A 452 4.49 -2.17 38.74
N LEU A 453 3.73 -2.74 37.81
CA LEU A 453 2.36 -3.18 38.02
C LEU A 453 2.27 -4.45 38.88
N ALA A 454 3.11 -5.44 38.60
CA ALA A 454 3.14 -6.73 39.29
C ALA A 454 3.70 -6.59 40.72
N ASP A 455 4.80 -5.86 40.89
CA ASP A 455 5.48 -5.72 42.18
C ASP A 455 4.96 -4.53 43.01
N GLY A 456 4.01 -3.75 42.46
CA GLY A 456 3.35 -2.65 43.17
C GLY A 456 4.32 -1.53 43.59
N PHE A 457 5.18 -1.06 42.68
CA PHE A 457 6.08 0.06 42.95
C PHE A 457 6.06 1.13 41.84
N LEU A 458 6.56 2.31 42.16
CA LEU A 458 6.74 3.44 41.25
C LEU A 458 8.20 3.93 41.33
N PRO A 459 9.01 3.83 40.25
CA PRO A 459 10.36 4.38 40.27
C PRO A 459 10.33 5.91 40.37
N LEU A 460 11.28 6.46 41.12
CA LEU A 460 11.48 7.90 41.29
C LEU A 460 12.62 8.37 40.40
N HIS A 461 12.44 9.54 39.78
CA HIS A 461 13.51 10.19 39.05
C HIS A 461 14.65 10.59 40.02
N PRO A 462 15.95 10.42 39.67
CA PRO A 462 17.06 10.58 40.62
C PRO A 462 17.08 11.86 41.48
N PRO A 463 16.86 13.07 40.92
CA PRO A 463 16.78 14.32 41.70
C PRO A 463 15.67 14.31 42.76
N ILE A 464 14.57 13.59 42.53
CA ILE A 464 13.47 13.47 43.50
C ILE A 464 13.89 12.53 44.62
N ALA A 465 14.51 11.40 44.28
CA ALA A 465 15.04 10.46 45.25
C ALA A 465 16.10 11.13 46.14
N ASP A 466 16.98 11.96 45.56
CA ASP A 466 18.02 12.69 46.28
C ASP A 466 17.45 13.78 47.19
N ASP A 467 16.51 14.58 46.70
CA ASP A 467 15.87 15.62 47.49
C ASP A 467 15.02 15.03 48.62
N LEU A 468 14.22 13.98 48.35
CA LEU A 468 13.43 13.30 49.38
C LEU A 468 14.33 12.64 50.43
N ARG A 469 15.46 12.07 50.01
CA ARG A 469 16.44 11.46 50.91
C ARG A 469 17.05 12.51 51.85
N THR A 470 17.40 13.67 51.29
CA THR A 470 17.96 14.79 52.05
C THR A 470 16.94 15.38 53.01
N ALA A 471 15.69 15.56 52.58
CA ALA A 471 14.66 16.24 53.36
C ALA A 471 13.97 15.34 54.41
N CYS A 472 13.80 14.04 54.13
CA CYS A 472 12.93 13.16 54.91
C CYS A 472 13.56 11.81 55.30
N GLY A 473 14.86 11.60 55.01
CA GLY A 473 15.59 10.38 55.36
C GLY A 473 15.41 9.25 54.34
N ARG A 474 15.85 8.03 54.68
CA ARG A 474 15.95 6.90 53.72
C ARG A 474 14.63 6.20 53.38
N ARG A 475 13.63 6.27 54.27
CA ARG A 475 12.33 5.59 54.11
C ARG A 475 11.12 6.43 54.50
N PRO A 476 10.90 7.61 53.89
CA PRO A 476 9.79 8.46 54.26
C PRO A 476 8.45 7.93 53.75
N ALA A 477 7.39 8.16 54.54
CA ALA A 477 6.03 7.99 54.07
C ALA A 477 5.65 9.11 53.09
N VAL A 478 5.20 8.72 51.90
CA VAL A 478 4.83 9.62 50.79
C VAL A 478 3.39 9.32 50.37
N ARG A 479 2.56 10.36 50.22
CA ARG A 479 1.21 10.23 49.69
C ARG A 479 1.26 10.28 48.17
N LEU A 480 0.68 9.27 47.50
CA LEU A 480 0.51 9.23 46.06
C LEU A 480 -0.95 9.55 45.72
N GLU A 481 -1.18 10.59 44.94
CA GLU A 481 -2.50 10.97 44.44
C GLU A 481 -2.60 10.59 42.96
N LEU A 482 -3.50 9.67 42.59
CA LEU A 482 -3.72 9.21 41.23
C LEU A 482 -4.95 9.87 40.60
N GLY A 483 -4.76 10.48 39.43
CA GLY A 483 -5.81 11.04 38.58
C GLY A 483 -5.99 10.22 37.31
N HIS A 484 -7.23 9.80 37.04
CA HIS A 484 -7.60 9.12 35.80
C HIS A 484 -8.80 9.80 35.14
N PRO A 485 -8.58 10.78 34.24
CA PRO A 485 -9.66 11.47 33.57
C PRO A 485 -10.57 10.48 32.85
N SER A 486 -11.89 10.65 32.98
CA SER A 486 -12.95 9.80 32.39
C SER A 486 -13.08 8.36 32.91
N GLY A 487 -12.33 7.96 33.94
CA GLY A 487 -12.55 6.70 34.65
C GLY A 487 -12.84 6.91 36.13
N THR A 488 -13.55 5.98 36.74
CA THR A 488 -13.86 5.98 38.18
C THR A 488 -12.75 5.24 38.91
N LEU A 489 -11.95 5.95 39.71
CA LEU A 489 -11.00 5.33 40.64
C LEU A 489 -11.68 5.17 42.00
N GLY A 490 -11.43 4.06 42.69
CA GLY A 490 -11.81 3.93 44.10
C GLY A 490 -11.09 4.99 44.95
N ALA A 491 -11.69 5.43 46.06
CA ALA A 491 -11.08 6.44 46.93
C ALA A 491 -9.69 6.00 47.44
N ASP A 492 -9.54 4.72 47.75
CA ASP A 492 -8.29 4.12 48.23
C ASP A 492 -7.26 3.92 47.10
N GLU A 493 -7.69 3.85 45.84
CA GLU A 493 -6.79 3.82 44.68
C GLU A 493 -6.36 5.23 44.26
N ALA A 494 -7.26 6.21 44.39
CA ALA A 494 -7.01 7.60 44.04
C ALA A 494 -6.05 8.29 45.03
N VAL A 495 -6.05 7.89 46.31
CA VAL A 495 -5.16 8.45 47.33
C VAL A 495 -4.53 7.34 48.16
N GLN A 496 -3.24 7.12 47.97
CA GLN A 496 -2.51 6.01 48.57
C GLN A 496 -1.41 6.51 49.51
N ARG A 497 -1.19 5.76 50.60
CA ARG A 497 -0.04 5.97 51.48
C ARG A 497 1.05 4.95 51.09
N THR A 498 2.16 5.47 50.59
CA THR A 498 3.29 4.68 50.09
C THR A 498 4.53 4.94 50.93
N VAL A 499 5.55 4.08 50.79
CA VAL A 499 6.86 4.27 51.43
C VAL A 499 7.90 4.46 50.33
N ALA A 500 8.68 5.53 50.39
CA ALA A 500 9.79 5.72 49.46
C ALA A 500 11.00 4.93 49.94
N ASP A 501 11.44 3.92 49.21
CA ASP A 501 12.70 3.22 49.47
C ASP A 501 13.83 3.93 48.74
N LEU A 502 14.63 4.68 49.49
CA LEU A 502 15.71 5.53 48.97
C LEU A 502 17.11 5.01 49.35
N GLY A 503 17.18 3.82 49.97
CA GLY A 503 18.44 3.12 50.26
C GLY A 503 18.84 2.26 49.07
N GLY A 504 19.98 2.56 48.44
CA GLY A 504 20.41 1.96 47.17
C GLY A 504 20.37 0.43 47.16
N GLY A 505 19.32 -0.12 46.53
CA GLY A 505 19.33 -1.48 46.01
C GLY A 505 20.25 -1.59 44.79
N ALA A 506 20.32 -2.79 44.19
CA ALA A 506 21.23 -3.14 43.10
C ALA A 506 21.27 -2.13 41.93
N ASP A 507 20.18 -1.40 41.70
CA ASP A 507 20.02 -0.46 40.58
C ASP A 507 20.25 1.01 40.94
N GLY A 508 20.53 1.34 42.21
CA GLY A 508 20.86 2.70 42.66
C GLY A 508 19.73 3.75 42.59
N THR A 509 18.57 3.44 42.03
CA THR A 509 17.43 4.37 41.84
C THR A 509 16.41 4.26 42.97
N GLY A 510 15.94 5.40 43.51
CA GLY A 510 14.86 5.42 44.52
C GLY A 510 13.50 5.02 43.94
N ARG A 511 12.59 4.47 44.77
CA ARG A 511 11.24 4.06 44.34
C ARG A 511 10.20 4.22 45.45
N LEU A 512 8.92 4.36 45.12
CA LEU A 512 7.81 4.19 46.07
C LEU A 512 7.33 2.73 46.03
N THR A 513 7.20 2.10 47.18
CA THR A 513 6.70 0.73 47.32
C THR A 513 5.31 0.72 47.96
N GLY A 514 4.53 -0.34 47.68
CA GLY A 514 3.17 -0.50 48.21
C GLY A 514 2.14 0.29 47.41
N VAL A 515 2.39 0.49 46.12
CA VAL A 515 1.45 1.15 45.19
C VAL A 515 0.43 0.12 44.73
N ALA A 516 -0.85 0.38 45.01
CA ALA A 516 -1.98 -0.36 44.48
C ALA A 516 -2.39 0.22 43.12
N TRP A 517 -2.05 -0.46 42.03
CA TRP A 517 -2.36 0.01 40.68
C TRP A 517 -3.80 -0.32 40.27
N PRO A 518 -4.60 0.67 39.81
CA PRO A 518 -5.97 0.42 39.35
C PRO A 518 -6.01 -0.64 38.25
N ALA A 519 -7.02 -1.53 38.23
CA ALA A 519 -7.08 -2.66 37.28
C ALA A 519 -7.01 -2.24 35.79
N CYS A 520 -7.49 -1.04 35.45
CA CYS A 520 -7.43 -0.51 34.09
C CYS A 520 -6.04 -0.02 33.65
N PHE A 521 -5.03 0.00 34.54
CA PHE A 521 -3.67 0.41 34.19
C PHE A 521 -2.91 -0.77 33.56
N PHE A 522 -2.13 -0.51 32.52
CA PHE A 522 -1.47 -1.54 31.72
C PHE A 522 -0.02 -1.15 31.38
N PRO A 523 0.85 -2.09 31.03
CA PRO A 523 2.23 -1.79 30.63
C PRO A 523 2.27 -0.81 29.46
N GLY A 524 3.09 0.22 29.57
CA GLY A 524 3.21 1.33 28.63
C GLY A 524 2.31 2.53 28.93
N LEU A 525 1.32 2.43 29.82
CA LEU A 525 0.49 3.60 30.17
C LEU A 525 1.37 4.76 30.69
N LEU A 526 1.22 5.95 30.08
CA LEU A 526 2.03 7.11 30.44
C LEU A 526 1.39 7.88 31.60
N LEU A 527 2.15 7.97 32.69
CA LEU A 527 1.85 8.84 33.82
C LEU A 527 2.60 10.16 33.68
N GLN A 528 1.91 11.27 33.93
CA GLN A 528 2.53 12.57 34.18
C GLN A 528 2.52 12.82 35.69
N LEU A 529 3.71 12.96 36.25
CA LEU A 529 3.92 13.09 37.68
C LEU A 529 4.39 14.49 38.04
N HIS A 530 3.92 14.96 39.17
CA HIS A 530 4.11 16.29 39.72
C HIS A 530 4.51 16.15 41.18
N TRP A 531 5.63 16.74 41.54
CA TRP A 531 6.11 16.77 42.92
C TRP A 531 6.53 18.19 43.30
N PRO A 532 5.77 18.86 44.18
CA PRO A 532 6.22 20.11 44.80
C PRO A 532 7.45 19.83 45.67
N ARG A 533 8.55 20.56 45.43
CA ARG A 533 9.80 20.35 46.16
C ARG A 533 9.59 20.56 47.66
N GLY A 534 10.15 19.66 48.47
CA GLY A 534 9.98 19.64 49.93
C GLY A 534 8.63 19.08 50.40
N GLY A 535 7.71 18.75 49.50
CA GLY A 535 6.44 18.11 49.82
C GLY A 535 6.56 16.60 50.00
N ARG A 536 5.59 16.00 50.71
CA ARG A 536 5.43 14.53 50.83
C ARG A 536 4.29 13.99 49.98
N VAL A 537 3.85 14.75 48.97
CA VAL A 537 2.74 14.39 48.09
C VAL A 537 3.25 14.35 46.64
N ILE A 538 3.13 13.20 45.99
CA ILE A 538 3.37 13.04 44.55
C ILE A 538 2.02 12.88 43.88
N ARG A 539 1.75 13.71 42.87
CA ARG A 539 0.52 13.64 42.07
C ARG A 539 0.85 13.01 40.73
N ALA A 540 0.16 11.94 40.38
CA ALA A 540 0.29 11.24 39.10
C ALA A 540 -1.04 11.28 38.36
N ALA A 541 -1.02 11.66 37.09
CA ALA A 541 -2.22 11.66 36.26
C ALA A 541 -1.96 10.99 34.92
N THR A 542 -2.95 10.21 34.46
CA THR A 542 -2.98 9.71 33.08
C THR A 542 -3.46 10.82 32.14
N ILE A 543 -3.00 10.80 30.89
CA ILE A 543 -3.39 11.79 29.88
C ILE A 543 -4.34 11.13 28.89
N ARG A 544 -5.57 11.63 28.77
CA ARG A 544 -6.55 11.11 27.81
C ARG A 544 -6.08 11.36 26.37
N LEU A 545 -6.33 10.40 25.48
CA LEU A 545 -6.23 10.60 24.04
C LEU A 545 -7.48 11.32 23.54
N ASP A 546 -7.33 12.15 22.51
CA ASP A 546 -8.47 12.81 21.86
C ASP A 546 -9.48 11.78 21.32
N ARG A 547 -8.99 10.59 20.94
CA ARG A 547 -9.80 9.44 20.53
C ARG A 547 -9.16 8.13 21.00
N PRO A 548 -9.95 7.15 21.49
CA PRO A 548 -9.44 5.82 21.82
C PRO A 548 -8.85 5.11 20.59
N VAL A 549 -7.84 4.28 20.81
CA VAL A 549 -7.21 3.44 19.79
C VAL A 549 -7.27 1.98 20.22
N ARG A 550 -7.52 1.05 19.30
CA ARG A 550 -7.43 -0.38 19.60
C ARG A 550 -6.04 -0.88 19.22
N VAL A 551 -5.36 -1.56 20.15
CA VAL A 551 -4.08 -2.24 19.94
C VAL A 551 -4.28 -3.70 20.33
N GLY A 552 -4.24 -4.61 19.35
CA GLY A 552 -4.66 -5.99 19.57
C GLY A 552 -6.14 -6.10 19.95
N ASP A 553 -6.43 -6.74 21.07
CA ASP A 553 -7.76 -6.84 21.67
C ASP A 553 -8.10 -5.68 22.62
N ARG A 554 -7.11 -4.88 23.01
CA ARG A 554 -7.25 -3.80 24.00
C ARG A 554 -7.68 -2.47 23.36
N GLU A 555 -8.73 -1.86 23.90
CA GLU A 555 -9.06 -0.46 23.65
C GLU A 555 -8.32 0.45 24.63
N ILE A 556 -7.60 1.43 24.10
CA ILE A 556 -6.74 2.34 24.86
C ILE A 556 -7.24 3.77 24.68
N GLY A 557 -7.76 4.36 25.77
CA GLY A 557 -8.27 5.74 25.82
C GLY A 557 -7.26 6.79 26.27
N HIS A 558 -6.05 6.39 26.68
CA HIS A 558 -5.06 7.26 27.32
C HIS A 558 -3.69 7.10 26.66
N ARG A 559 -2.82 8.12 26.77
CA ARG A 559 -1.49 8.12 26.17
C ARG A 559 -0.65 6.97 26.74
N TYR A 560 0.10 6.32 25.87
CA TYR A 560 0.96 5.19 26.21
C TYR A 560 2.26 5.26 25.42
N ASP A 561 3.27 4.56 25.92
CA ASP A 561 4.54 4.28 25.26
C ASP A 561 4.38 2.98 24.45
N PRO A 562 4.50 3.04 23.11
CA PRO A 562 4.27 1.88 22.27
C PRO A 562 5.38 0.83 22.38
N CYS A 563 6.61 1.21 22.73
CA CYS A 563 7.72 0.27 22.90
C CYS A 563 7.48 -0.60 24.13
N VAL A 564 7.11 0.01 25.26
CA VAL A 564 6.79 -0.70 26.51
C VAL A 564 5.56 -1.58 26.31
N LEU A 565 4.50 -1.06 25.69
CA LEU A 565 3.29 -1.83 25.41
C LEU A 565 3.59 -3.05 24.53
N THR A 566 4.34 -2.88 23.44
CA THR A 566 4.69 -4.00 22.57
C THR A 566 5.49 -5.06 23.33
N ARG A 567 6.49 -4.66 24.12
CA ARG A 567 7.38 -5.58 24.83
C ARG A 567 6.70 -6.32 25.98
N GLU A 568 5.85 -5.65 26.74
CA GLU A 568 5.41 -6.12 28.06
C GLU A 568 3.92 -6.49 28.14
N ASP A 569 3.15 -6.27 27.07
CA ASP A 569 1.79 -6.79 26.89
C ASP A 569 1.79 -8.02 25.94
N ALA A 570 2.92 -8.74 25.86
CA ALA A 570 3.13 -9.92 25.03
C ALA A 570 2.29 -11.11 25.52
N PRO A 571 1.95 -12.10 24.67
CA PRO A 571 1.24 -13.30 25.12
C PRO A 571 1.96 -13.97 26.31
N GLY A 572 1.23 -14.26 27.38
CA GLY A 572 1.81 -14.80 28.62
C GLY A 572 2.40 -13.76 29.58
N SER A 573 2.37 -12.46 29.24
CA SER A 573 2.77 -11.35 30.10
C SER A 573 1.53 -10.65 30.68
N GLY A 574 1.44 -10.61 32.01
CA GLY A 574 0.35 -9.95 32.73
C GLY A 574 0.69 -9.71 34.19
N ARG A 575 -0.21 -9.03 34.92
CA ARG A 575 0.01 -8.71 36.34
C ARG A 575 0.22 -9.95 37.22
N ASP A 576 -0.36 -11.07 36.81
CA ASP A 576 -0.32 -12.32 37.55
C ASP A 576 0.91 -13.19 37.20
N GLY A 577 1.73 -12.76 36.23
CA GLY A 577 2.96 -13.45 35.85
C GLY A 577 3.43 -13.14 34.42
N ASP A 578 4.71 -13.45 34.16
CA ASP A 578 5.34 -13.32 32.84
C ASP A 578 6.00 -14.65 32.46
N THR A 579 5.28 -15.51 31.72
CA THR A 579 5.77 -16.87 31.37
C THR A 579 5.44 -17.29 29.94
N ALA A 580 6.38 -17.99 29.30
CA ALA A 580 6.20 -18.62 27.99
C ALA A 580 5.65 -20.06 28.10
N ALA A 581 5.63 -20.65 29.30
CA ALA A 581 5.21 -22.02 29.51
C ALA A 581 3.74 -22.24 29.17
N GLY A 582 3.42 -23.33 28.46
CA GLY A 582 2.06 -23.68 28.05
C GLY A 582 1.50 -22.90 26.85
N LEU A 583 2.28 -21.98 26.26
CA LEU A 583 1.87 -21.28 25.04
C LEU A 583 2.00 -22.19 23.81
N GLY A 584 0.98 -22.17 22.94
CA GLY A 584 1.04 -22.82 21.63
C GLY A 584 1.99 -22.09 20.66
N PRO A 585 2.39 -22.72 19.53
CA PRO A 585 3.38 -22.18 18.60
C PRO A 585 3.12 -20.74 18.15
N ARG A 586 1.87 -20.39 17.80
CA ARG A 586 1.51 -19.01 17.42
C ARG A 586 1.75 -17.98 18.52
N ALA A 587 1.33 -18.29 19.74
CA ALA A 587 1.49 -17.40 20.88
C ALA A 587 2.97 -17.27 21.26
N LEU A 588 3.76 -18.35 21.14
CA LEU A 588 5.22 -18.32 21.31
C LEU A 588 5.89 -17.42 20.27
N VAL A 589 5.56 -17.55 18.99
CA VAL A 589 6.12 -16.67 17.95
C VAL A 589 5.79 -15.20 18.23
N LEU A 590 4.54 -14.87 18.52
CA LEU A 590 4.15 -13.49 18.85
C LEU A 590 4.84 -12.98 20.12
N ARG A 591 4.97 -13.82 21.14
CA ARG A 591 5.70 -13.50 22.38
C ARG A 591 7.15 -13.20 22.06
N THR A 592 7.86 -14.10 21.39
CA THR A 592 9.29 -13.96 21.11
C THR A 592 9.59 -12.81 20.16
N VAL A 593 8.78 -12.55 19.13
CA VAL A 593 8.98 -11.37 18.26
C VAL A 593 8.85 -10.08 19.07
N ARG A 594 7.81 -9.97 19.92
CA ARG A 594 7.57 -8.79 20.76
C ARG A 594 8.61 -8.62 21.86
N ARG A 595 8.96 -9.72 22.53
CA ARG A 595 9.91 -9.80 23.66
C ARG A 595 11.36 -9.74 23.25
N CYS A 596 11.74 -10.22 22.06
CA CYS A 596 13.14 -10.33 21.66
C CYS A 596 13.50 -9.53 20.41
N GLY A 597 12.51 -9.04 19.66
CA GLY A 597 12.74 -8.25 18.45
C GLY A 597 13.35 -6.87 18.76
N LEU A 598 14.09 -6.34 17.79
CA LEU A 598 14.57 -4.96 17.77
C LEU A 598 13.37 -4.01 17.76
N LEU A 599 13.27 -3.16 18.80
CA LEU A 599 12.19 -2.18 18.90
C LEU A 599 12.50 -0.91 18.10
N THR A 600 11.56 -0.48 17.27
CA THR A 600 11.54 0.84 16.66
C THR A 600 10.82 1.84 17.57
N VAL A 601 11.04 3.14 17.35
CA VAL A 601 10.47 4.22 18.18
C VAL A 601 8.94 4.29 18.19
N ASP A 602 8.29 3.71 17.18
CA ASP A 602 6.83 3.58 17.05
C ASP A 602 6.28 2.28 17.66
N GLY A 603 7.16 1.46 18.27
CA GLY A 603 6.82 0.23 18.97
C GLY A 603 6.67 -0.99 18.08
N HIS A 604 7.22 -1.01 16.86
CA HIS A 604 7.33 -2.25 16.11
C HIS A 604 8.49 -3.07 16.67
N ALA A 605 8.30 -4.39 16.74
CA ALA A 605 9.35 -5.31 17.18
C ALA A 605 9.77 -6.20 16.00
N LEU A 606 11.06 -6.19 15.65
CA LEU A 606 11.60 -6.90 14.48
C LEU A 606 12.59 -7.98 14.90
N LEU A 607 12.31 -9.24 14.58
CA LEU A 607 13.19 -10.36 14.91
C LEU A 607 13.73 -11.02 13.64
N ASP A 608 14.98 -11.47 13.67
CA ASP A 608 15.55 -12.27 12.58
C ASP A 608 14.84 -13.62 12.48
N ARG A 609 14.24 -13.91 11.32
CA ARG A 609 13.41 -15.10 11.12
C ARG A 609 14.18 -16.40 11.38
N PRO A 610 15.40 -16.62 10.86
CA PRO A 610 16.18 -17.82 11.13
C PRO A 610 16.65 -17.91 12.59
N GLY A 611 16.70 -16.78 13.31
CA GLY A 611 17.06 -16.73 14.73
C GLY A 611 15.90 -17.01 15.69
N LEU A 612 14.67 -17.14 15.19
CA LEU A 612 13.47 -17.36 15.99
C LEU A 612 13.53 -18.63 16.86
N PRO A 613 13.91 -19.81 16.35
CA PRO A 613 13.96 -21.02 17.18
C PRO A 613 14.93 -20.87 18.37
N LEU A 614 16.10 -20.30 18.13
CA LEU A 614 17.10 -20.00 19.15
C LEU A 614 16.56 -18.98 20.18
N ALA A 615 15.81 -17.97 19.74
CA ALA A 615 15.21 -16.97 20.62
C ALA A 615 14.04 -17.50 21.47
N VAL A 616 13.34 -18.55 21.01
CA VAL A 616 12.22 -19.20 21.74
C VAL A 616 12.73 -20.19 22.80
N TYR A 617 13.76 -20.97 22.48
CA TYR A 617 14.21 -22.08 23.32
C TYR A 617 15.58 -21.87 23.97
N GLY A 618 16.28 -20.78 23.64
CA GLY A 618 17.66 -20.51 24.08
C GLY A 618 18.72 -21.45 23.46
N ARG A 619 18.29 -22.46 22.69
CA ARG A 619 19.10 -23.44 21.96
C ARG A 619 18.36 -23.92 20.72
N GLU A 620 19.05 -24.59 19.81
CA GLU A 620 18.42 -25.19 18.62
C GLU A 620 17.45 -26.32 19.02
N PRO A 621 16.14 -26.20 18.71
CA PRO A 621 15.17 -27.24 19.03
C PRO A 621 15.11 -28.34 17.96
N ALA A 622 14.38 -29.42 18.24
CA ALA A 622 14.11 -30.48 17.27
C ALA A 622 13.41 -29.95 16.00
N ARG A 623 13.66 -30.60 14.86
CA ARG A 623 13.15 -30.19 13.54
C ARG A 623 11.63 -30.01 13.52
N THR A 624 10.89 -30.89 14.20
CA THR A 624 9.43 -30.83 14.33
C THR A 624 8.94 -29.51 14.91
N ARG A 625 9.59 -29.00 15.96
CA ARG A 625 9.26 -27.73 16.60
C ARG A 625 9.71 -26.53 15.78
N SER A 626 10.87 -26.59 15.14
CA SER A 626 11.29 -25.56 14.16
C SER A 626 10.29 -25.44 13.02
N THR A 627 9.81 -26.58 12.49
CA THR A 627 8.76 -26.60 11.47
C THR A 627 7.43 -26.06 12.00
N ALA A 628 7.04 -26.38 13.25
CA ALA A 628 5.84 -25.84 13.86
C ALA A 628 5.91 -24.31 14.08
N LEU A 629 7.07 -23.78 14.47
CA LEU A 629 7.30 -22.34 14.56
C LEU A 629 7.25 -21.66 13.18
N GLU A 630 7.86 -22.26 12.15
CA GLU A 630 7.82 -21.73 10.78
C GLU A 630 6.41 -21.78 10.17
N ALA A 631 5.64 -22.83 10.46
CA ALA A 631 4.23 -22.91 10.10
C ALA A 631 3.44 -21.79 10.79
N ALA A 632 3.64 -21.58 12.10
CA ALA A 632 3.02 -20.50 12.84
C ALA A 632 3.41 -19.10 12.33
N VAL A 633 4.69 -18.88 11.96
CA VAL A 633 5.14 -17.64 11.30
C VAL A 633 4.38 -17.43 10.00
N THR A 634 4.26 -18.48 9.18
CA THR A 634 3.58 -18.42 7.89
C THR A 634 2.10 -18.06 8.05
N GLU A 635 1.41 -18.67 9.03
CA GLU A 635 0.02 -18.34 9.36
C GLU A 635 -0.13 -16.91 9.87
N LEU A 636 0.73 -16.47 10.80
CA LEU A 636 0.69 -15.13 11.36
C LEU A 636 0.98 -14.03 10.32
N LEU A 637 1.84 -14.32 9.34
CA LEU A 637 2.08 -13.46 8.18
C LEU A 637 0.84 -13.41 7.26
N ALA A 638 0.21 -14.56 6.99
CA ALA A 638 -1.01 -14.64 6.18
C ALA A 638 -2.18 -13.85 6.81
N GLU A 639 -2.31 -13.93 8.13
CA GLU A 639 -3.32 -13.18 8.90
C GLU A 639 -2.93 -11.73 9.19
N ARG A 640 -1.72 -11.31 8.78
CA ARG A 640 -1.19 -9.95 8.97
C ARG A 640 -1.05 -9.54 10.44
N LEU A 641 -0.84 -10.53 11.31
CA LEU A 641 -0.45 -10.31 12.71
C LEU A 641 1.08 -10.13 12.84
N LEU A 642 1.84 -10.61 11.86
CA LEU A 642 3.23 -10.28 11.62
C LEU A 642 3.40 -9.67 10.23
N GLU A 643 4.46 -8.90 10.03
CA GLU A 643 4.87 -8.34 8.74
C GLU A 643 6.29 -8.81 8.37
N PRO A 644 6.57 -9.16 7.11
CA PRO A 644 7.93 -9.44 6.68
C PRO A 644 8.70 -8.12 6.48
N ALA A 645 9.96 -8.10 6.88
CA ALA A 645 10.85 -6.97 6.70
C ALA A 645 12.26 -7.44 6.32
N VAL A 646 13.11 -6.52 5.85
CA VAL A 646 14.51 -6.82 5.53
C VAL A 646 15.41 -5.90 6.34
N GLY A 647 16.30 -6.51 7.12
CA GLY A 647 17.33 -5.82 7.87
C GLY A 647 18.72 -6.17 7.36
N SER A 648 19.73 -5.70 8.08
CA SER A 648 21.11 -6.13 7.91
C SER A 648 21.72 -6.54 9.24
N ARG A 649 22.84 -7.26 9.21
CA ARG A 649 23.68 -7.52 10.38
C ARG A 649 25.04 -6.88 10.18
N ASP A 650 25.47 -6.14 11.19
CA ASP A 650 26.84 -5.64 11.25
C ASP A 650 27.84 -6.76 11.57
N LEU A 651 29.13 -6.42 11.58
CA LEU A 651 30.22 -7.35 11.86
C LEU A 651 30.20 -7.94 13.29
N THR A 652 29.44 -7.32 14.21
CA THR A 652 29.23 -7.81 15.58
C THR A 652 28.02 -8.74 15.68
N GLY A 653 27.32 -8.98 14.57
CA GLY A 653 26.10 -9.78 14.52
C GLY A 653 24.87 -9.02 15.02
N ARG A 654 24.93 -7.71 15.28
CA ARG A 654 23.77 -6.93 15.72
C ARG A 654 22.86 -6.64 14.52
N PRO A 655 21.55 -6.90 14.62
CA PRO A 655 20.61 -6.57 13.55
C PRO A 655 20.35 -5.06 13.47
N HIS A 656 20.25 -4.53 12.25
CA HIS A 656 19.87 -3.16 11.92
C HIS A 656 18.64 -3.14 11.02
N PHE A 657 17.73 -2.20 11.28
CA PHE A 657 16.59 -1.92 10.43
C PHE A 657 16.41 -0.40 10.28
N PRO A 658 16.26 0.13 9.04
CA PRO A 658 16.37 -0.58 7.77
C PRO A 658 17.79 -1.10 7.50
N ALA A 659 17.93 -2.02 6.53
CA ALA A 659 19.22 -2.57 6.13
C ALA A 659 20.21 -1.47 5.73
N ARG A 660 21.44 -1.54 6.23
CA ARG A 660 22.51 -0.57 5.95
C ARG A 660 23.38 -1.00 4.77
N PRO A 661 23.86 -0.06 3.94
CA PRO A 661 24.78 -0.36 2.85
C PRO A 661 26.06 -1.05 3.35
N GLY A 662 26.46 -2.16 2.71
CA GLY A 662 27.70 -2.89 3.02
C GLY A 662 27.58 -3.94 4.13
N GLU A 663 26.44 -4.04 4.80
CA GLU A 663 26.16 -5.06 5.81
C GLU A 663 25.40 -6.27 5.21
N ARG A 664 25.52 -7.46 5.84
CA ARG A 664 24.84 -8.68 5.37
C ARG A 664 23.34 -8.55 5.57
N THR A 665 22.54 -8.61 4.50
CA THR A 665 21.07 -8.56 4.60
C THR A 665 20.50 -9.82 5.27
N ILE A 666 19.50 -9.64 6.13
CA ILE A 666 18.81 -10.71 6.86
C ILE A 666 17.27 -10.55 6.77
N PRO A 667 16.51 -11.65 6.69
CA PRO A 667 15.06 -11.61 6.70
C PRO A 667 14.53 -11.41 8.12
N LEU A 668 13.74 -10.35 8.31
CA LEU A 668 13.10 -10.03 9.58
C LEU A 668 11.61 -10.37 9.55
N ILE A 669 11.07 -10.76 10.70
CA ILE A 669 9.64 -10.82 11.00
C ILE A 669 9.31 -9.75 12.03
N GLY A 670 8.33 -8.92 11.71
CA GLY A 670 7.92 -7.76 12.49
C GLY A 670 6.57 -7.96 13.14
N TYR A 671 6.45 -7.65 14.44
CA TYR A 671 5.17 -7.37 15.06
C TYR A 671 4.92 -5.87 15.02
N ARG A 672 3.79 -5.49 14.41
CA ARG A 672 3.33 -4.12 14.38
C ARG A 672 2.03 -4.01 15.20
N PRO A 673 1.99 -3.21 16.28
CA PRO A 673 0.75 -2.93 16.98
C PRO A 673 -0.23 -2.22 16.04
N ALA A 674 -1.16 -2.98 15.46
CA ALA A 674 -2.17 -2.48 14.54
C ALA A 674 -3.11 -1.52 15.28
N ARG A 675 -3.07 -0.23 14.93
CA ARG A 675 -3.98 0.78 15.47
C ARG A 675 -5.29 0.76 14.70
N ILE A 676 -6.21 -0.09 15.12
CA ILE A 676 -7.56 -0.14 14.53
C ILE A 676 -8.41 0.89 15.27
N ARG A 677 -9.13 1.74 14.52
CA ARG A 677 -10.15 2.61 15.11
C ARG A 677 -11.32 1.71 15.52
N PRO A 678 -11.70 1.60 16.81
CA PRO A 678 -12.92 0.89 17.15
C PRO A 678 -14.12 1.64 16.53
N PRO A 679 -15.02 0.94 15.81
CA PRO A 679 -16.27 1.55 15.38
C PRO A 679 -17.08 1.92 16.61
N ARG A 680 -17.73 3.09 16.58
CA ARG A 680 -18.65 3.51 17.65
C ARG A 680 -19.71 2.43 17.85
N PRO A 681 -20.05 2.04 19.10
CA PRO A 681 -21.33 1.39 19.35
C PRO A 681 -22.43 2.36 18.92
N TRP A 682 -23.28 1.93 17.99
CA TRP A 682 -24.57 2.60 17.77
C TRP A 682 -25.38 2.53 19.07
N GLY A 683 -25.86 3.68 19.55
CA GLY A 683 -26.78 3.75 20.68
C GLY A 683 -26.15 4.12 22.02
N GLY A 684 -25.59 5.32 22.11
CA GLY A 684 -25.32 5.98 23.39
C GLY A 684 -25.65 7.45 23.25
N ALA A 685 -26.87 7.83 23.63
CA ALA A 685 -27.30 9.22 23.67
C ALA A 685 -26.50 9.97 24.75
N GLY A 686 -25.38 10.56 24.36
CA GLY A 686 -24.77 11.66 25.11
C GLY A 686 -25.58 12.94 24.88
N PRO A 687 -25.65 13.86 25.87
CA PRO A 687 -26.55 14.99 25.83
C PRO A 687 -26.24 15.90 24.64
N ALA A 688 -27.33 16.35 24.00
CA ALA A 688 -27.34 17.19 22.81
C ALA A 688 -26.36 18.38 22.94
N ALA A 689 -25.27 18.32 22.19
CA ALA A 689 -24.61 19.52 21.73
C ALA A 689 -25.41 20.00 20.50
N GLU A 690 -25.88 21.24 20.57
CA GLU A 690 -26.62 21.95 19.53
C GLU A 690 -26.00 21.77 18.12
N PRO A 691 -26.81 21.86 17.04
CA PRO A 691 -26.33 21.72 15.68
C PRO A 691 -25.43 22.92 15.32
N LEU A 692 -24.13 22.77 15.55
CA LEU A 692 -23.13 23.62 14.93
C LEU A 692 -23.18 23.37 13.43
N ARG A 693 -23.63 24.39 12.69
CA ARG A 693 -23.58 24.51 11.23
C ARG A 693 -22.30 23.90 10.69
N ASP A 694 -22.39 23.05 9.66
CA ASP A 694 -21.25 22.38 9.04
C ASP A 694 -20.15 23.38 8.68
N VAL A 695 -19.08 23.30 9.47
CA VAL A 695 -17.87 24.11 9.35
C VAL A 695 -16.94 23.37 8.39
N GLN A 696 -16.96 23.71 7.09
CA GLN A 696 -16.13 23.04 6.08
C GLN A 696 -14.68 23.53 6.17
N TYR A 697 -13.78 22.71 6.70
CA TYR A 697 -12.35 23.02 6.76
C TYR A 697 -11.69 22.87 5.38
N VAL A 698 -11.08 23.96 4.88
CA VAL A 698 -10.35 23.99 3.61
C VAL A 698 -8.85 24.01 3.91
N PRO A 699 -8.09 22.96 3.57
CA PRO A 699 -6.64 22.92 3.77
C PRO A 699 -5.91 23.93 2.87
N GLY A 700 -4.67 24.25 3.23
CA GLY A 700 -3.82 25.12 2.43
C GLY A 700 -3.49 24.45 1.09
N HIS A 701 -3.66 25.16 -0.02
CA HIS A 701 -3.46 24.58 -1.35
C HIS A 701 -2.97 25.60 -2.37
N LEU A 702 -2.37 25.12 -3.45
CA LEU A 702 -1.99 25.96 -4.57
C LEU A 702 -3.20 26.16 -5.49
N ARG A 703 -3.44 27.41 -5.88
CA ARG A 703 -4.45 27.80 -6.87
C ARG A 703 -3.77 28.45 -8.06
N ARG A 704 -4.14 28.03 -9.25
CA ARG A 704 -3.64 28.64 -10.49
C ARG A 704 -4.17 30.07 -10.63
N LEU A 705 -3.31 30.98 -11.08
CA LEU A 705 -3.66 32.35 -11.43
C LEU A 705 -4.01 32.43 -12.92
N LEU A 706 -4.86 33.40 -13.27
CA LEU A 706 -5.12 33.74 -14.66
C LEU A 706 -3.83 34.29 -15.31
N PRO A 707 -3.65 34.12 -16.64
CA PRO A 707 -2.51 34.67 -17.36
C PRO A 707 -2.29 36.15 -17.05
N GLY A 708 -1.03 36.55 -16.79
CA GLY A 708 -0.66 37.94 -16.48
C GLY A 708 -0.91 38.39 -15.03
N ARG A 709 -1.36 37.51 -14.14
CA ARG A 709 -1.51 37.81 -12.70
C ARG A 709 -0.37 37.17 -11.90
N SER A 710 0.15 37.92 -10.93
CA SER A 710 1.23 37.47 -10.02
C SER A 710 0.72 37.32 -8.58
N PRO A 711 1.24 36.35 -7.81
CA PRO A 711 0.91 36.21 -6.40
C PRO A 711 1.48 37.37 -5.59
N SER A 712 0.78 37.78 -4.52
CA SER A 712 1.28 38.79 -3.59
C SER A 712 2.40 38.23 -2.71
N ASP A 713 3.26 39.11 -2.19
CA ASP A 713 4.34 38.73 -1.26
C ASP A 713 3.81 38.06 0.02
N THR A 714 2.60 38.43 0.44
CA THR A 714 1.88 37.77 1.54
C THR A 714 1.61 36.29 1.24
N GLN A 715 1.17 35.97 0.01
CA GLN A 715 0.91 34.57 -0.38
C GLN A 715 2.21 33.78 -0.61
N ARG A 716 3.26 34.43 -1.11
CA ARG A 716 4.61 33.84 -1.18
C ARG A 716 5.12 33.47 0.22
N THR A 717 4.96 34.38 1.18
CA THR A 717 5.37 34.14 2.58
C THR A 717 4.55 33.03 3.23
N ALA A 718 3.23 33.03 3.03
CA ALA A 718 2.34 31.99 3.55
C ALA A 718 2.67 30.60 2.99
N PHE A 719 3.09 30.51 1.72
CA PHE A 719 3.57 29.26 1.12
C PHE A 719 4.87 28.75 1.76
N ARG A 720 5.83 29.64 2.01
CA ARG A 720 7.09 29.29 2.71
C ARG A 720 6.81 28.77 4.13
N GLU A 721 5.89 29.40 4.86
CA GLU A 721 5.46 28.95 6.18
C GLU A 721 4.74 27.59 6.15
N HIS A 722 3.89 27.38 5.15
CA HIS A 722 3.22 26.09 4.94
C HIS A 722 4.22 24.97 4.67
N CYS A 723 5.25 25.21 3.83
CA CYS A 723 6.33 24.23 3.60
C CYS A 723 7.09 23.89 4.89
N ARG A 724 7.42 24.91 5.71
CA ARG A 724 8.09 24.71 7.01
C ARG A 724 7.25 23.85 7.97
N ARG A 725 5.94 24.10 8.08
CA ARG A 725 5.04 23.29 8.95
C ARG A 725 4.96 21.83 8.54
N LEU A 726 5.12 21.53 7.25
CA LEU A 726 5.17 20.16 6.72
C LEU A 726 6.54 19.49 6.90
N GLY A 727 7.47 20.10 7.65
CA GLY A 727 8.78 19.55 7.94
C GLY A 727 9.79 19.66 6.79
N LYS A 728 9.58 20.59 5.84
CA LYS A 728 10.48 20.80 4.70
C LYS A 728 11.54 21.86 5.03
N ALA A 729 12.78 21.64 4.57
CA ALA A 729 13.90 22.56 4.76
C ALA A 729 13.64 23.95 4.14
N ASP A 730 14.34 24.98 4.61
CA ASP A 730 14.23 26.35 4.08
C ASP A 730 14.69 26.43 2.61
N GLY A 731 14.04 27.28 1.81
CA GLY A 731 14.43 27.55 0.40
C GLY A 731 13.34 27.33 -0.68
N TRP A 732 12.11 26.94 -0.31
CA TRP A 732 11.03 26.73 -1.28
C TRP A 732 10.29 28.02 -1.63
N GLU A 733 10.15 28.33 -2.92
CA GLU A 733 9.44 29.51 -3.43
C GLU A 733 8.18 29.12 -4.21
N LEU A 734 7.19 30.01 -4.26
CA LEU A 734 5.92 29.76 -4.94
C LEU A 734 6.12 29.64 -6.46
N PRO A 735 5.62 28.57 -7.13
CA PRO A 735 5.78 28.38 -8.58
C PRO A 735 5.17 29.51 -9.41
N ASP A 736 5.76 29.78 -10.56
CA ASP A 736 5.25 30.79 -11.50
C ASP A 736 3.83 30.46 -11.97
N GLY A 737 2.96 31.47 -11.94
CA GLY A 737 1.54 31.33 -12.33
C GLY A 737 0.62 30.72 -11.27
N TYR A 738 1.11 30.48 -10.05
CA TYR A 738 0.29 30.02 -8.93
C TYR A 738 0.16 31.10 -7.84
N THR A 739 -0.85 30.94 -6.98
CA THR A 739 -0.96 31.59 -5.68
C THR A 739 -1.21 30.53 -4.62
N PHE A 740 -0.86 30.81 -3.39
CA PHE A 740 -1.22 29.97 -2.26
C PHE A 740 -2.58 30.44 -1.72
N VAL A 741 -3.39 29.49 -1.26
CA VAL A 741 -4.61 29.76 -0.52
C VAL A 741 -4.37 29.21 0.87
N THR A 742 -4.33 30.08 1.87
CA THR A 742 -4.15 29.67 3.27
C THR A 742 -5.32 28.83 3.75
N GLN A 743 -5.01 27.90 4.65
CA GLN A 743 -6.04 27.12 5.35
C GLN A 743 -7.08 28.06 5.95
N HIS A 744 -8.35 27.76 5.70
CA HIS A 744 -9.45 28.55 6.22
C HIS A 744 -10.69 27.69 6.36
N THR A 745 -11.65 28.22 7.08
CA THR A 745 -12.87 27.53 7.43
C THR A 745 -14.03 28.18 6.69
N ARG A 746 -14.81 27.41 5.94
CA ARG A 746 -15.95 27.90 5.16
C ARG A 746 -17.25 27.58 5.90
N GLY A 747 -18.00 28.63 6.23
CA GLY A 747 -19.32 28.53 6.85
C GLY A 747 -19.67 29.82 7.61
N HIS A 748 -20.63 30.58 7.07
CA HIS A 748 -21.44 31.55 7.81
C HIS A 748 -22.91 31.20 7.59
#